data_AF-A0A7L3K0W9-F1
#
_entry.id   AF-A0A7L3K0W9-F1
#
_cell.length_a   1.000
_cell.length_b   1.000
_cell.length_c   1.000
_cell.angle_alpha   90.00
_cell.angle_beta   90.00
_cell.angle_gamma   90.00
#
_symmetry.space_group_name_H-M   'P 1'
#
loop_
_entity.id
_entity.type
_entity.pdbx_description
1 polymer ?
#
loop_
_entity_poly.entity_id
_entity_poly.type
_entity_poly.pdbx_seq_one_letter_code
_entity_poly.pdbx_strand_id
1 'polypeptide(L)'
;CILGTHHEKGAQTFWSVVNRLPLSGNAVLCWKFCHVFHKLLRDGHSNVLKDSVRYKNELSDMSRMWGHLSEGYGQLCSIYLKLLRTKMEFHTKNPRFPGNLQMSDRQLDEAGENDVNNFFQLTVEMFDYLECELNLFQTVFSSLDMSRSVSVTAAGQCRLAPLIQVILDCSHLYDYTVKLLFKLHSCLPADTLQGHRDRFLEQFRKLKDLFYRSSNLQYFKRLIQIPQLPENPPNFLRASALSEHISPVVVIPAEASSPDSEPITDLVEMDSASQSLFDSKFDDIFGSSFSCDPFNFNSQNGMSKDDKDRLIEQLYGEIAALKEELENFRAESARGAVQLRGRASELEAELAEQQHLKQQAQDESEFLRTELEELKKQREDTEKAQRSLTEIERRAQANEQRYSKLKEKYSELVQNHADLLRKNAEVTKQITVARQAQGDVEREKKELEDFFQRVSEQAQRKSQEQAEVLETLKRELAASRQELQMVQDTLESSTQAGAEQNTRIASLELERDRLSRAAEQHKDEMAALQAELQQLRDMLSREQESSRTELEMLKTQLRDKESTEQALQQRLAKEQLSLLQGTTHEAKRMVQDALARMEDPAHISCTGSADCLLSRTLAASECAERLRDTHSKYLSDGTAVGSLLPCLALFAHLVSDTLLQGSATSHVAPVEPADR
;
A
#
# COMPACT_ATOMS: atom_id res chain seq x y z
N CYS A 1 21.33 -7.35 14.36
CA CYS A 1 22.07 -6.12 14.01
C CYS A 1 21.71 -4.95 14.92
N ILE A 2 20.46 -4.45 14.91
CA ILE A 2 20.04 -3.27 15.71
C ILE A 2 20.38 -3.42 17.20
N LEU A 3 19.89 -4.49 17.85
CA LEU A 3 20.19 -4.78 19.26
C LEU A 3 21.70 -4.84 19.53
N GLY A 4 22.46 -5.46 18.62
CA GLY A 4 23.92 -5.52 18.70
C GLY A 4 24.57 -4.13 18.77
N THR A 5 24.11 -3.17 17.96
CA THR A 5 24.65 -1.80 18.01
C THR A 5 24.36 -1.08 19.33
N HIS A 6 23.23 -1.39 19.98
CA HIS A 6 22.91 -0.85 21.31
C HIS A 6 23.78 -1.47 22.40
N HIS A 7 24.03 -2.79 22.33
CA HIS A 7 24.95 -3.47 23.24
C HIS A 7 26.40 -2.98 23.09
N GLU A 8 26.87 -2.81 21.85
CA GLU A 8 28.24 -2.37 21.54
C GLU A 8 28.41 -0.84 21.56
N LYS A 9 27.31 -0.08 21.66
CA LYS A 9 27.27 1.39 21.57
C LYS A 9 27.87 1.97 20.28
N GLY A 10 27.76 1.26 19.17
CA GLY A 10 28.35 1.66 17.89
C GLY A 10 28.08 0.69 16.75
N ALA A 11 28.62 0.96 15.56
CA ALA A 11 28.44 0.16 14.35
C ALA A 11 29.69 -0.67 13.97
N GLN A 12 30.64 -0.85 14.89
CA GLN A 12 31.96 -1.41 14.56
C GLN A 12 31.88 -2.85 14.03
N THR A 13 31.14 -3.74 14.71
CA THR A 13 30.96 -5.13 14.26
C THR A 13 30.21 -5.19 12.94
N PHE A 14 29.17 -4.35 12.75
CA PHE A 14 28.42 -4.27 11.50
C PHE A 14 29.35 -3.98 10.32
N TRP A 15 30.16 -2.92 10.41
CA TRP A 15 31.08 -2.54 9.34
C TRP A 15 32.20 -3.55 9.12
N SER A 16 32.69 -4.21 10.18
CA SER A 16 33.68 -5.29 10.05
C SER A 16 33.16 -6.46 9.21
N VAL A 17 31.86 -6.75 9.28
CA VAL A 17 31.23 -7.80 8.46
C VAL A 17 30.94 -7.30 7.05
N VAL A 18 30.38 -6.09 6.91
CA VAL A 18 30.06 -5.47 5.62
C VAL A 18 31.27 -5.40 4.70
N ASN A 19 32.44 -5.03 5.24
CA ASN A 19 33.67 -4.91 4.45
C ASN A 19 34.18 -6.24 3.87
N ARG A 20 33.62 -7.38 4.31
CA ARG A 20 33.94 -8.71 3.77
C ARG A 20 32.92 -9.19 2.75
N LEU A 21 31.82 -8.46 2.55
CA LEU A 21 30.77 -8.84 1.61
C LEU A 21 31.12 -8.36 0.19
N PRO A 22 30.84 -9.17 -0.86
CA PRO A 22 31.08 -8.80 -2.25
C PRO A 22 29.98 -7.85 -2.78
N LEU A 23 29.82 -6.68 -2.14
CA LEU A 23 28.75 -5.71 -2.45
C LEU A 23 28.86 -5.14 -3.87
N SER A 24 30.06 -5.09 -4.45
CA SER A 24 30.28 -4.64 -5.84
C SER A 24 30.00 -5.72 -6.88
N GLY A 25 30.04 -6.99 -6.50
CA GLY A 25 29.84 -8.12 -7.42
C GLY A 25 28.41 -8.64 -7.47
N ASN A 26 27.55 -8.24 -6.55
CA ASN A 26 26.17 -8.75 -6.45
C ASN A 26 25.17 -7.64 -6.09
N ALA A 27 24.39 -7.21 -7.07
CA ALA A 27 23.42 -6.13 -6.93
C ALA A 27 22.31 -6.45 -5.90
N VAL A 28 21.84 -7.70 -5.83
CA VAL A 28 20.82 -8.11 -4.84
C VAL A 28 21.39 -8.06 -3.42
N LEU A 29 22.65 -8.44 -3.25
CA LEU A 29 23.34 -8.34 -1.96
C LEU A 29 23.53 -6.87 -1.56
N CYS A 30 23.95 -6.01 -2.50
CA CYS A 30 24.05 -4.56 -2.29
C CYS A 30 22.70 -3.95 -1.88
N TRP A 31 21.62 -4.33 -2.55
CA TRP A 31 20.26 -3.90 -2.24
C TRP A 31 19.85 -4.28 -0.81
N LYS A 32 20.09 -5.54 -0.41
CA LYS A 32 19.84 -6.02 0.95
C LYS A 32 20.72 -5.34 1.98
N PHE A 33 21.99 -5.06 1.65
CA PHE A 33 22.87 -4.24 2.48
C PHE A 33 22.27 -2.85 2.70
N CYS A 34 21.85 -2.17 1.64
CA CYS A 34 21.23 -0.84 1.75
C CYS A 34 20.00 -0.88 2.66
N HIS A 35 19.15 -1.91 2.54
CA HIS A 35 18.00 -2.09 3.42
C HIS A 35 18.37 -2.23 4.90
N VAL A 36 19.31 -3.13 5.20
CA VAL A 36 19.75 -3.38 6.58
C VAL A 36 20.44 -2.15 7.13
N PHE A 37 21.25 -1.47 6.33
CA PHE A 37 21.95 -0.26 6.74
C PHE A 37 20.97 0.89 6.98
N HIS A 38 19.93 1.06 6.14
CA HIS A 38 18.87 2.04 6.39
C HIS A 38 18.19 1.81 7.75
N LYS A 39 17.78 0.57 8.01
CA LYS A 39 17.21 0.16 9.32
C LYS A 39 18.16 0.47 10.48
N LEU A 40 19.47 0.24 10.29
CA LEU A 40 20.48 0.51 11.31
C LEU A 40 20.65 2.01 11.58
N LEU A 41 20.61 2.84 10.52
CA LEU A 41 20.64 4.30 10.65
C LEU A 41 19.38 4.85 11.32
N ARG A 42 18.25 4.17 11.15
CA ARG A 42 16.96 4.55 11.73
C ARG A 42 16.87 4.17 13.22
N ASP A 43 17.09 2.89 13.54
CA ASP A 43 16.74 2.30 14.84
C ASP A 43 17.97 1.83 15.66
N GLY A 44 19.17 1.94 15.11
CA GLY A 44 20.41 1.59 15.80
C GLY A 44 20.82 2.59 16.89
N HIS A 45 21.92 2.29 17.59
CA HIS A 45 22.49 3.22 18.56
C HIS A 45 22.87 4.56 17.91
N SER A 46 22.79 5.68 18.65
CA SER A 46 23.04 7.03 18.13
C SER A 46 24.43 7.20 17.50
N ASN A 47 25.43 6.45 17.98
CA ASN A 47 26.78 6.44 17.39
C ASN A 47 26.85 5.78 16.01
N VAL A 48 25.86 4.98 15.60
CA VAL A 48 25.86 4.33 14.27
C VAL A 48 26.00 5.38 13.17
N LEU A 49 25.28 6.50 13.27
CA LEU A 49 25.38 7.61 12.32
C LEU A 49 26.80 8.16 12.25
N LYS A 50 27.42 8.43 13.42
CA LYS A 50 28.78 8.98 13.53
C LYS A 50 29.84 8.02 13.00
N ASP A 51 29.77 6.76 13.43
CA ASP A 51 30.71 5.70 13.04
C ASP A 51 30.66 5.42 11.53
N SER A 52 29.50 5.65 10.91
CA SER A 52 29.28 5.36 9.49
C SER A 52 29.80 6.46 8.56
N VAL A 53 30.02 7.69 9.04
CA VAL A 53 30.51 8.83 8.23
C VAL A 53 31.81 8.49 7.50
N ARG A 54 32.70 7.71 8.11
CA ARG A 54 33.98 7.32 7.49
C ARG A 54 33.84 6.48 6.22
N TYR A 55 32.71 5.78 6.05
CA TYR A 55 32.43 4.95 4.85
C TYR A 55 31.70 5.73 3.75
N LYS A 56 31.40 7.02 3.95
CA LYS A 56 30.66 7.86 3.00
C LYS A 56 31.26 7.87 1.59
N ASN A 57 32.59 7.90 1.48
CA ASN A 57 33.29 7.89 0.19
C ASN A 57 33.13 6.56 -0.53
N GLU A 58 33.29 5.44 0.18
CA GLU A 58 33.09 4.10 -0.37
C GLU A 58 31.65 3.90 -0.88
N LEU A 59 30.65 4.37 -0.10
CA LEU A 59 29.25 4.36 -0.54
C LEU A 59 29.02 5.23 -1.79
N SER A 60 29.75 6.35 -1.91
CA SER A 60 29.68 7.25 -3.07
C SER A 60 30.24 6.59 -4.33
N ASP A 61 31.40 5.95 -4.20
CA ASP A 61 32.02 5.23 -5.32
C ASP A 61 31.17 4.03 -5.74
N MET A 62 30.60 3.31 -4.79
CA MET A 62 29.68 2.21 -5.05
C MET A 62 28.40 2.68 -5.74
N SER A 63 27.82 3.81 -5.32
CA SER A 63 26.66 4.44 -5.98
C SER A 63 26.98 4.79 -7.43
N ARG A 64 28.12 5.45 -7.68
CA ARG A 64 28.56 5.81 -9.05
C ARG A 64 28.77 4.58 -9.93
N MET A 65 29.40 3.53 -9.41
CA MET A 65 29.63 2.28 -10.12
C MET A 65 28.30 1.60 -10.52
N TRP A 66 27.36 1.46 -9.58
CA TRP A 66 26.04 0.90 -9.87
C TRP A 66 25.21 1.77 -10.83
N GLY A 67 25.43 3.09 -10.83
CA GLY A 67 24.75 4.04 -11.71
C GLY A 67 25.09 3.91 -13.20
N HIS A 68 26.12 3.13 -13.56
CA HIS A 68 26.38 2.78 -14.96
C HIS A 68 25.43 1.70 -15.50
N LEU A 69 24.73 0.98 -14.63
CA LEU A 69 23.74 -0.03 -15.02
C LEU A 69 22.36 0.62 -15.04
N SER A 70 21.79 0.77 -16.23
CA SER A 70 20.50 1.44 -16.43
C SER A 70 19.29 0.64 -15.96
N GLU A 71 19.45 -0.67 -15.68
CA GLU A 71 18.34 -1.58 -15.42
C GLU A 71 18.57 -2.51 -14.21
N GLY A 72 17.47 -3.03 -13.68
CA GLY A 72 17.46 -4.00 -12.59
C GLY A 72 17.94 -3.44 -11.24
N TYR A 73 18.50 -4.31 -10.41
CA TYR A 73 18.96 -3.93 -9.07
C TYR A 73 20.13 -2.94 -9.07
N GLY A 74 20.89 -2.80 -10.16
CA GLY A 74 21.99 -1.84 -10.25
C GLY A 74 21.51 -0.41 -10.08
N GLN A 75 20.55 0.00 -10.91
CA GLN A 75 19.93 1.33 -10.80
C GLN A 75 19.29 1.56 -9.41
N LEU A 76 18.61 0.55 -8.87
CA LEU A 76 18.03 0.62 -7.53
C LEU A 76 19.09 0.84 -6.44
N CYS A 77 20.20 0.11 -6.49
CA CYS A 77 21.31 0.27 -5.55
C CYS A 77 21.96 1.65 -5.65
N SER A 78 22.16 2.16 -6.87
CA SER A 78 22.73 3.50 -7.08
C SER A 78 21.94 4.58 -6.36
N ILE A 79 20.61 4.59 -6.55
CA ILE A 79 19.70 5.57 -5.95
C ILE A 79 19.59 5.37 -4.43
N TYR A 80 19.56 4.12 -3.97
CA TYR A 80 19.48 3.86 -2.53
C TYR A 80 20.77 4.27 -1.80
N LEU A 81 21.95 3.99 -2.35
CA LEU A 81 23.21 4.46 -1.78
C LEU A 81 23.29 6.00 -1.74
N LYS A 82 22.73 6.68 -2.75
CA LYS A 82 22.58 8.14 -2.74
C LYS A 82 21.69 8.60 -1.58
N LEU A 83 20.53 7.97 -1.39
CA LEU A 83 19.64 8.26 -0.26
C LEU A 83 20.34 8.10 1.09
N LEU A 84 21.04 6.98 1.32
CA LEU A 84 21.72 6.70 2.59
C LEU A 84 22.81 7.73 2.89
N ARG A 85 23.52 8.19 1.86
CA ARG A 85 24.48 9.30 1.99
C ARG A 85 23.79 10.60 2.36
N THR A 86 22.67 10.95 1.70
CA THR A 86 21.88 12.14 2.04
C THR A 86 21.39 12.09 3.49
N LYS A 87 20.86 10.95 3.95
CA LYS A 87 20.46 10.72 5.34
C LYS A 87 21.62 10.96 6.30
N MET A 88 22.79 10.36 6.05
CA MET A 88 23.97 10.56 6.89
C MET A 88 24.45 12.02 6.90
N GLU A 89 24.43 12.71 5.76
CA GLU A 89 24.78 14.12 5.65
C GLU A 89 23.81 15.01 6.44
N PHE A 90 22.51 14.77 6.32
CA PHE A 90 21.47 15.47 7.07
C PHE A 90 21.73 15.37 8.58
N HIS A 91 21.92 14.16 9.10
CA HIS A 91 22.18 13.97 10.54
C HIS A 91 23.55 14.46 11.01
N THR A 92 24.54 14.54 10.10
CA THR A 92 25.84 15.14 10.42
C THR A 92 25.71 16.64 10.63
N LYS A 93 24.91 17.31 9.79
CA LYS A 93 24.62 18.75 9.92
C LYS A 93 23.64 19.04 11.06
N ASN A 94 22.70 18.14 11.31
CA ASN A 94 21.62 18.30 12.27
C ASN A 94 21.66 17.23 13.37
N PRO A 95 22.66 17.25 14.28
CA PRO A 95 22.91 16.18 15.25
C PRO A 95 21.82 16.04 16.34
N ARG A 96 20.91 17.02 16.44
CA ARG A 96 19.75 16.96 17.35
C ARG A 96 18.67 15.99 16.85
N PHE A 97 18.63 15.70 15.55
CA PHE A 97 17.64 14.79 14.97
C PHE A 97 18.03 13.32 15.20
N PRO A 98 17.17 12.52 15.85
CA PRO A 98 17.40 11.09 15.97
C PRO A 98 17.25 10.39 14.61
N GLY A 99 17.86 9.22 14.44
CA GLY A 99 17.88 8.48 13.17
C GLY A 99 16.49 8.10 12.64
N ASN A 100 15.53 7.89 13.53
CA ASN A 100 14.12 7.60 13.22
C ASN A 100 13.26 8.85 13.00
N LEU A 101 13.87 10.04 13.08
CA LEU A 101 13.26 11.35 12.95
C LEU A 101 12.15 11.66 13.96
N GLN A 102 11.96 10.85 15.01
CA GLN A 102 10.90 11.09 16.00
C GLN A 102 11.28 12.20 16.96
N MET A 103 10.64 13.36 16.82
CA MET A 103 10.81 14.52 17.70
C MET A 103 9.46 15.20 17.97
N SER A 104 9.35 15.83 19.14
CA SER A 104 8.23 16.71 19.48
C SER A 104 8.34 18.08 18.79
N ASP A 105 7.22 18.79 18.67
CA ASP A 105 7.16 20.14 18.06
C ASP A 105 8.12 21.11 18.74
N ARG A 106 8.23 21.02 20.07
CA ARG A 106 9.18 21.81 20.85
C ARG A 106 10.63 21.53 20.46
N GLN A 107 10.99 20.26 20.27
CA GLN A 107 12.35 19.88 19.86
C GLN A 107 12.66 20.32 18.42
N LEU A 108 11.66 20.27 17.52
CA LEU A 108 11.78 20.80 16.17
C LEU A 108 12.04 22.32 16.18
N ASP A 109 11.31 23.05 17.01
CA ASP A 109 11.51 24.50 17.19
C ASP A 109 12.88 24.83 17.77
N GLU A 110 13.32 24.08 18.79
CA GLU A 110 14.65 24.22 19.41
C GLU A 110 15.76 23.91 18.40
N ALA A 111 15.54 23.00 17.43
CA ALA A 111 16.52 22.63 16.42
C ALA A 111 16.84 23.75 15.42
N GLY A 112 15.90 24.65 15.16
CA GLY A 112 16.17 25.87 14.37
C GLY A 112 16.71 27.04 15.18
N GLU A 113 16.93 26.87 16.49
CA GLU A 113 17.58 27.85 17.37
C GLU A 113 16.93 29.25 17.37
N ASN A 114 15.64 29.33 17.04
CA ASN A 114 14.90 30.58 16.83
C ASN A 114 15.51 31.52 15.76
N ASP A 115 16.37 31.00 14.88
CA ASP A 115 16.95 31.75 13.76
C ASP A 115 16.25 31.37 12.45
N VAL A 116 15.74 32.39 11.76
CA VAL A 116 15.05 32.24 10.48
C VAL A 116 15.96 31.60 9.42
N ASN A 117 17.26 31.89 9.42
CA ASN A 117 18.21 31.29 8.48
C ASN A 117 18.38 29.80 8.74
N ASN A 118 18.39 29.38 10.01
CA ASN A 118 18.45 27.98 10.38
C ASN A 118 17.17 27.24 9.98
N PHE A 119 15.98 27.82 10.21
CA PHE A 119 14.72 27.22 9.72
C PHE A 119 14.69 27.12 8.19
N PHE A 120 15.20 28.14 7.50
CA PHE A 120 15.25 28.16 6.04
C PHE A 120 16.16 27.04 5.52
N GLN A 121 17.39 26.96 6.03
CA GLN A 121 18.34 25.92 5.65
C GLN A 121 17.83 24.51 6.01
N LEU A 122 17.28 24.34 7.21
CA LEU A 122 16.70 23.07 7.65
C LEU A 122 15.56 22.62 6.74
N THR A 123 14.72 23.55 6.29
CA THR A 123 13.62 23.24 5.34
C THR A 123 14.16 22.79 3.99
N VAL A 124 15.20 23.44 3.46
CA VAL A 124 15.87 23.01 2.22
C VAL A 124 16.45 21.61 2.35
N GLU A 125 17.13 21.33 3.46
CA GLU A 125 17.74 20.02 3.71
C GLU A 125 16.69 18.91 3.88
N MET A 126 15.55 19.22 4.52
CA MET A 126 14.39 18.32 4.61
C MET A 126 13.81 18.02 3.22
N PHE A 127 13.71 19.03 2.35
CA PHE A 127 13.25 18.82 0.97
C PHE A 127 14.21 17.95 0.16
N ASP A 128 15.53 18.14 0.29
CA ASP A 128 16.54 17.34 -0.42
C ASP A 128 16.50 15.87 0.04
N TYR A 129 16.27 15.66 1.34
CA TYR A 129 16.12 14.33 1.92
C TYR A 129 14.81 13.67 1.42
N LEU A 130 13.67 14.34 1.55
CA LEU A 130 12.38 13.84 1.09
C LEU A 130 12.38 13.54 -0.43
N GLU A 131 13.07 14.34 -1.22
CA GLU A 131 13.24 14.11 -2.65
C GLU A 131 14.01 12.81 -2.95
N CYS A 132 15.06 12.51 -2.19
CA CYS A 132 15.79 11.25 -2.35
C CYS A 132 14.91 10.03 -1.99
N GLU A 133 14.09 10.13 -0.95
CA GLU A 133 13.13 9.09 -0.54
C GLU A 133 12.08 8.85 -1.64
N LEU A 134 11.48 9.92 -2.16
CA LEU A 134 10.49 9.86 -3.24
C LEU A 134 11.09 9.29 -4.54
N ASN A 135 12.32 9.65 -4.88
CA ASN A 135 13.01 9.13 -6.07
C ASN A 135 13.30 7.62 -5.95
N LEU A 136 13.69 7.15 -4.75
CA LEU A 136 13.87 5.72 -4.50
C LEU A 136 12.55 4.97 -4.67
N PHE A 137 11.46 5.48 -4.08
CA PHE A 137 10.13 4.91 -4.25
C PHE A 137 9.72 4.80 -5.72
N GLN A 138 9.81 5.90 -6.46
CA GLN A 138 9.44 5.94 -7.88
C GLN A 138 10.24 4.92 -8.68
N THR A 139 11.55 4.82 -8.46
CA THR A 139 12.39 3.88 -9.20
C THR A 139 12.07 2.42 -8.85
N VAL A 140 11.84 2.11 -7.58
CA VAL A 140 11.42 0.76 -7.17
C VAL A 140 10.09 0.40 -7.83
N PHE A 141 9.12 1.29 -7.81
CA PHE A 141 7.83 1.06 -8.47
C PHE A 141 7.99 0.92 -9.98
N SER A 142 8.73 1.80 -10.66
CA SER A 142 9.00 1.66 -12.10
C SER A 142 9.74 0.36 -12.46
N SER A 143 10.43 -0.27 -11.52
CA SER A 143 11.09 -1.56 -11.74
C SER A 143 10.16 -2.77 -11.58
N LEU A 144 9.00 -2.59 -10.96
CA LEU A 144 8.03 -3.65 -10.68
C LEU A 144 6.93 -3.62 -11.73
N ASP A 145 6.44 -4.80 -12.11
CA ASP A 145 5.15 -4.87 -12.79
C ASP A 145 4.04 -4.56 -11.76
N MET A 146 3.09 -3.70 -12.10
CA MET A 146 2.13 -3.10 -11.15
C MET A 146 0.96 -4.04 -10.80
N SER A 147 1.11 -5.35 -11.01
CA SER A 147 0.10 -6.34 -10.66
C SER A 147 0.11 -6.65 -9.16
N ARG A 148 -1.08 -6.94 -8.60
CA ARG A 148 -1.22 -7.26 -7.16
C ARG A 148 -0.41 -8.48 -6.74
N SER A 149 -0.21 -9.45 -7.64
CA SER A 149 0.55 -10.68 -7.42
C SER A 149 2.04 -10.42 -7.14
N VAL A 150 2.64 -9.39 -7.75
CA VAL A 150 4.05 -9.03 -7.51
C VAL A 150 4.33 -8.75 -6.04
N SER A 151 3.38 -8.17 -5.29
CA SER A 151 3.51 -7.94 -3.85
C SER A 151 3.51 -9.22 -2.99
N VAL A 152 3.16 -10.37 -3.57
CA VAL A 152 3.11 -11.68 -2.90
C VAL A 152 4.35 -12.52 -3.24
N THR A 153 5.05 -12.23 -4.35
CA THR A 153 6.27 -12.95 -4.74
C THR A 153 7.48 -12.59 -3.87
N ALA A 154 8.34 -13.55 -3.56
CA ALA A 154 9.58 -13.28 -2.80
C ALA A 154 10.48 -12.24 -3.48
N ALA A 155 10.53 -12.23 -4.82
CA ALA A 155 11.31 -11.25 -5.58
C ALA A 155 10.72 -9.83 -5.50
N GLY A 156 9.40 -9.69 -5.61
CA GLY A 156 8.71 -8.41 -5.43
C GLY A 156 8.82 -7.90 -4.00
N GLN A 157 8.63 -8.77 -3.00
CA GLN A 157 8.83 -8.43 -1.59
C GLN A 157 10.26 -7.98 -1.29
N CYS A 158 11.27 -8.62 -1.90
CA CYS A 158 12.67 -8.20 -1.77
C CYS A 158 12.88 -6.75 -2.26
N ARG A 159 12.18 -6.32 -3.32
CA ARG A 159 12.21 -4.92 -3.80
C ARG A 159 11.34 -3.98 -2.98
N LEU A 160 10.21 -4.44 -2.45
CA LEU A 160 9.27 -3.62 -1.66
C LEU A 160 9.72 -3.40 -0.21
N ALA A 161 10.41 -4.35 0.42
CA ALA A 161 10.79 -4.28 1.84
C ALA A 161 11.50 -2.98 2.26
N PRO A 162 12.43 -2.42 1.45
CA PRO A 162 13.06 -1.14 1.78
C PRO A 162 12.12 0.04 1.85
N LEU A 163 11.02 0.02 1.09
CA LEU A 163 10.06 1.12 1.05
C LEU A 163 9.31 1.29 2.37
N ILE A 164 9.32 0.31 3.27
CA ILE A 164 8.82 0.50 4.64
C ILE A 164 9.59 1.62 5.34
N GLN A 165 10.92 1.64 5.20
CA GLN A 165 11.76 2.69 5.79
C GLN A 165 11.50 4.04 5.12
N VAL A 166 11.38 4.04 3.80
CA VAL A 166 11.02 5.22 2.99
C VAL A 166 9.69 5.83 3.46
N ILE A 167 8.65 5.01 3.65
CA ILE A 167 7.33 5.46 4.09
C ILE A 167 7.39 6.08 5.50
N LEU A 168 8.13 5.45 6.41
CA LEU A 168 8.31 5.94 7.77
C LEU A 168 9.06 7.29 7.81
N ASP A 169 10.14 7.43 7.04
CA ASP A 169 10.92 8.66 6.92
C ASP A 169 10.07 9.77 6.26
N CYS A 170 9.43 9.47 5.13
CA CYS A 170 8.54 10.40 4.40
C CYS A 170 7.42 10.98 5.27
N SER A 171 6.82 10.17 6.16
CA SER A 171 5.77 10.62 7.08
C SER A 171 6.26 11.75 7.99
N HIS A 172 7.46 11.62 8.56
CA HIS A 172 8.04 12.62 9.46
C HIS A 172 8.56 13.83 8.70
N LEU A 173 9.25 13.61 7.56
CA LEU A 173 9.74 14.67 6.70
C LEU A 173 8.60 15.57 6.19
N TYR A 174 7.46 14.98 5.82
CA TYR A 174 6.28 15.73 5.42
C TYR A 174 5.72 16.58 6.57
N ASP A 175 5.52 15.99 7.75
CA ASP A 175 5.01 16.71 8.90
C ASP A 175 5.91 17.92 9.26
N TYR A 176 7.23 17.70 9.27
CA TYR A 176 8.19 18.75 9.57
C TYR A 176 8.27 19.81 8.47
N THR A 177 8.25 19.45 7.20
CA THR A 177 8.23 20.45 6.12
C THR A 177 6.98 21.32 6.16
N VAL A 178 5.81 20.78 6.50
CA VAL A 178 4.60 21.60 6.71
C VAL A 178 4.79 22.59 7.86
N LYS A 179 5.21 22.11 9.04
CA LYS A 179 5.40 22.94 10.24
C LYS A 179 6.46 24.03 10.02
N LEU A 180 7.60 23.67 9.45
CA LEU A 180 8.68 24.60 9.14
C LEU A 180 8.24 25.63 8.11
N LEU A 181 7.46 25.26 7.10
CA LEU A 181 7.02 26.20 6.07
C LEU A 181 6.02 27.22 6.62
N PHE A 182 5.10 26.81 7.50
CA PHE A 182 4.25 27.76 8.25
C PHE A 182 5.09 28.69 9.13
N LYS A 183 6.12 28.16 9.80
CA LYS A 183 7.04 28.96 10.61
C LYS A 183 7.80 29.98 9.77
N LEU A 184 8.31 29.60 8.60
CA LEU A 184 8.94 30.52 7.67
C LEU A 184 7.97 31.61 7.18
N HIS A 185 6.73 31.25 6.85
CA HIS A 185 5.70 32.23 6.45
C HIS A 185 5.31 33.20 7.57
N SER A 186 5.54 32.85 8.85
CA SER A 186 5.35 33.79 9.96
C SER A 186 6.49 34.82 10.09
N CYS A 187 7.65 34.55 9.49
CA CYS A 187 8.87 35.35 9.65
C CYS A 187 9.35 36.02 8.35
N LEU A 188 8.92 35.54 7.18
CA LEU A 188 9.40 35.98 5.86
C LEU A 188 8.23 36.34 4.92
N PRO A 189 8.45 37.28 3.99
CA PRO A 189 7.46 37.60 2.95
C PRO A 189 7.12 36.40 2.06
N ALA A 190 5.87 36.34 1.58
CA ALA A 190 5.39 35.26 0.73
C ALA A 190 6.22 35.09 -0.56
N ASP A 191 6.66 36.21 -1.15
CA ASP A 191 7.45 36.22 -2.40
C ASP A 191 8.81 35.51 -2.22
N THR A 192 9.44 35.66 -1.05
CA THR A 192 10.72 34.99 -0.71
C THR A 192 10.56 33.47 -0.63
N LEU A 193 9.38 32.99 -0.26
CA LEU A 193 9.09 31.56 -0.07
C LEU A 193 8.40 30.91 -1.27
N GLN A 194 8.30 31.59 -2.41
CA GLN A 194 7.68 31.04 -3.62
C GLN A 194 8.33 29.71 -4.03
N GLY A 195 9.66 29.66 -4.12
CA GLY A 195 10.37 28.41 -4.47
C GLY A 195 10.17 27.27 -3.47
N HIS A 196 9.97 27.58 -2.18
CA HIS A 196 9.68 26.55 -1.18
C HIS A 196 8.28 25.97 -1.35
N ARG A 197 7.29 26.83 -1.63
CA ARG A 197 5.92 26.41 -1.94
C ARG A 197 5.88 25.55 -3.20
N ASP A 198 6.60 25.94 -4.25
CA ASP A 198 6.65 25.19 -5.51
C ASP A 198 7.28 23.79 -5.30
N ARG A 199 8.42 23.71 -4.60
CA ARG A 199 9.03 22.41 -4.23
C ARG A 199 8.10 21.57 -3.37
N PHE A 200 7.47 22.17 -2.35
CA PHE A 200 6.51 21.46 -1.49
C PHE A 200 5.35 20.89 -2.30
N LEU A 201 4.74 21.67 -3.19
CA LEU A 201 3.61 21.23 -4.02
C LEU A 201 3.99 20.06 -4.94
N GLU A 202 5.19 20.08 -5.51
CA GLU A 202 5.70 18.96 -6.30
C GLU A 202 5.89 17.71 -5.43
N GLN A 203 6.56 17.83 -4.30
CA GLN A 203 6.82 16.71 -3.39
C GLN A 203 5.53 16.16 -2.78
N PHE A 204 4.56 17.02 -2.45
CA PHE A 204 3.24 16.63 -1.95
C PHE A 204 2.51 15.73 -2.94
N ARG A 205 2.50 16.07 -4.24
CA ARG A 205 1.86 15.23 -5.26
C ARG A 205 2.51 13.85 -5.34
N LYS A 206 3.85 13.80 -5.35
CA LYS A 206 4.63 12.55 -5.37
C LYS A 206 4.38 11.71 -4.11
N LEU A 207 4.33 12.34 -2.94
CA LEU A 207 4.09 11.68 -1.67
C LEU A 207 2.66 11.15 -1.54
N LYS A 208 1.67 11.91 -2.02
CA LYS A 208 0.27 11.46 -2.06
C LYS A 208 0.12 10.20 -2.92
N ASP A 209 0.74 10.18 -4.10
CA ASP A 209 0.80 8.98 -4.95
C ASP A 209 1.53 7.82 -4.25
N LEU A 210 2.64 8.11 -3.54
CA LEU A 210 3.40 7.12 -2.76
C LEU A 210 2.54 6.42 -1.70
N PHE A 211 1.87 7.19 -0.84
CA PHE A 211 1.02 6.64 0.22
C PHE A 211 -0.20 5.93 -0.36
N TYR A 212 -0.83 6.49 -1.39
CA TYR A 212 -1.97 5.86 -2.05
C TYR A 212 -1.59 4.50 -2.66
N ARG A 213 -0.55 4.45 -3.50
CA ARG A 213 -0.11 3.18 -4.13
C ARG A 213 0.36 2.16 -3.10
N SER A 214 1.14 2.58 -2.11
CA SER A 214 1.62 1.69 -1.05
C SER A 214 0.46 1.14 -0.22
N SER A 215 -0.54 1.95 0.15
CA SER A 215 -1.70 1.52 0.93
C SER A 215 -2.55 0.45 0.22
N ASN A 216 -2.44 0.37 -1.11
CA ASN A 216 -3.18 -0.59 -1.94
C ASN A 216 -2.47 -1.93 -2.14
N LEU A 217 -1.17 -2.04 -1.81
CA LEU A 217 -0.41 -3.28 -1.94
C LEU A 217 -0.56 -4.19 -0.72
N GLN A 218 -0.75 -5.49 -0.97
CA GLN A 218 -0.97 -6.49 0.09
C GLN A 218 0.22 -6.62 1.04
N TYR A 219 1.44 -6.50 0.49
CA TYR A 219 2.68 -6.54 1.27
C TYR A 219 2.68 -5.52 2.42
N PHE A 220 2.32 -4.26 2.13
CA PHE A 220 2.32 -3.21 3.15
C PHE A 220 1.12 -3.32 4.10
N LYS A 221 -0.08 -3.66 3.61
CA LYS A 221 -1.28 -3.81 4.47
C LYS A 221 -1.09 -4.76 5.66
N ARG A 222 -0.25 -5.79 5.50
CA ARG A 222 0.05 -6.76 6.56
C ARG A 222 1.10 -6.27 7.56
N LEU A 223 1.96 -5.34 7.16
CA LEU A 223 3.16 -4.95 7.92
C LEU A 223 3.05 -3.55 8.54
N ILE A 224 2.36 -2.62 7.88
CA ILE A 224 2.23 -1.23 8.31
C ILE A 224 0.85 -0.66 7.92
N GLN A 225 0.32 0.21 8.77
CA GLN A 225 -0.83 1.04 8.45
C GLN A 225 -0.35 2.38 7.90
N ILE A 226 -0.67 2.62 6.63
CA ILE A 226 -0.27 3.84 5.89
C ILE A 226 -1.45 4.84 5.93
N PRO A 227 -1.26 6.04 6.49
CA PRO A 227 -2.32 7.06 6.52
C PRO A 227 -2.58 7.63 5.13
N GLN A 228 -3.82 8.07 4.88
CA GLN A 228 -4.16 8.83 3.68
C GLN A 228 -3.83 10.30 3.89
N LEU A 229 -3.20 10.94 2.90
CA LEU A 229 -2.97 12.38 2.93
C LEU A 229 -4.24 13.15 2.52
N PRO A 230 -4.39 14.41 2.99
CA PRO A 230 -5.49 15.28 2.58
C PRO A 230 -5.60 15.42 1.06
N GLU A 231 -6.81 15.72 0.59
CA GLU A 231 -7.04 15.84 -0.85
C GLU A 231 -6.30 17.03 -1.47
N ASN A 232 -6.31 18.16 -0.75
CA ASN A 232 -5.65 19.40 -1.11
C ASN A 232 -4.43 19.67 -0.20
N PRO A 233 -3.35 20.28 -0.73
CA PRO A 233 -2.20 20.67 0.09
C PRO A 233 -2.55 21.78 1.09
N PRO A 234 -1.85 21.90 2.22
CA PRO A 234 -2.05 22.99 3.18
C PRO A 234 -1.88 24.37 2.53
N ASN A 235 -2.75 25.32 2.91
CA ASN A 235 -2.61 26.70 2.46
C ASN A 235 -1.71 27.50 3.41
N PHE A 236 -0.42 27.59 3.07
CA PHE A 236 0.58 28.27 3.89
C PHE A 236 0.37 29.78 4.06
N LEU A 237 -0.47 30.42 3.23
CA LEU A 237 -0.81 31.83 3.38
C LEU A 237 -1.91 32.08 4.41
N ARG A 238 -2.57 31.02 4.89
CA ARG A 238 -3.62 31.08 5.89
C ARG A 238 -3.13 30.40 7.16
N ALA A 239 -2.76 31.18 8.17
CA ALA A 239 -2.23 30.64 9.44
C ALA A 239 -3.16 29.61 10.12
N SER A 240 -4.49 29.74 9.98
CA SER A 240 -5.45 28.75 10.51
C SER A 240 -5.41 27.39 9.79
N ALA A 241 -4.78 27.28 8.62
CA ALA A 241 -4.60 26.00 7.94
C ALA A 241 -3.57 25.10 8.67
N LEU A 242 -2.71 25.67 9.53
CA LEU A 242 -1.83 24.87 10.39
C LEU A 242 -2.63 24.08 11.43
N SER A 243 -3.72 24.64 11.98
CA SER A 243 -4.59 23.92 12.92
C SER A 243 -5.44 22.81 12.26
N GLU A 244 -5.56 22.83 10.94
CA GLU A 244 -6.23 21.78 10.15
C GLU A 244 -5.26 20.64 9.76
N HIS A 245 -3.94 20.84 9.94
CA HIS A 245 -2.93 19.85 9.58
C HIS A 245 -2.90 18.71 10.60
N ILE A 246 -3.03 17.47 10.09
CA ILE A 246 -2.97 16.24 10.88
C ILE A 246 -1.68 15.51 10.49
N SER A 247 -0.80 15.27 11.46
CA SER A 247 0.43 14.50 11.24
C SER A 247 0.10 13.10 10.74
N PRO A 248 0.64 12.66 9.59
CA PRO A 248 0.41 11.31 9.10
C PRO A 248 1.21 10.32 9.95
N VAL A 249 0.55 9.65 10.89
CA VAL A 249 1.18 8.62 11.72
C VAL A 249 1.11 7.27 11.00
N VAL A 250 2.28 6.70 10.68
CA VAL A 250 2.41 5.32 10.16
C VAL A 250 2.54 4.38 11.36
N VAL A 251 1.61 3.45 11.51
CA VAL A 251 1.60 2.51 12.64
C VAL A 251 2.11 1.15 12.17
N ILE A 252 3.06 0.56 12.89
CA ILE A 252 3.40 -0.85 12.74
C ILE A 252 2.47 -1.62 13.68
N PRO A 253 1.55 -2.47 13.19
CA PRO A 253 0.74 -3.31 14.07
C PRO A 253 1.66 -4.14 14.97
N ALA A 254 1.41 -4.14 16.28
CA ALA A 254 2.09 -5.08 17.17
C ALA A 254 1.80 -6.49 16.66
N GLU A 255 2.84 -7.30 16.46
CA GLU A 255 2.68 -8.69 16.01
C GLU A 255 1.62 -9.35 16.90
N ALA A 256 0.51 -9.77 16.30
CA ALA A 256 -0.38 -10.72 16.95
C ALA A 256 0.49 -11.95 17.21
N SER A 257 0.88 -12.12 18.47
CA SER A 257 1.62 -13.26 18.97
C SER A 257 1.05 -14.53 18.34
N SER A 258 1.89 -15.22 17.58
CA SER A 258 1.62 -16.59 17.16
C SER A 258 1.25 -17.42 18.40
N PRO A 259 0.26 -18.34 18.33
CA PRO A 259 -0.11 -19.16 19.48
C PRO A 259 0.96 -20.19 19.91
N ASP A 260 2.11 -20.28 19.23
CA ASP A 260 3.17 -21.24 19.51
C ASP A 260 4.37 -20.60 20.23
N SER A 261 4.17 -20.21 21.48
CA SER A 261 5.28 -19.99 22.41
C SER A 261 4.81 -20.32 23.82
N GLU A 262 5.12 -21.54 24.26
CA GLU A 262 5.02 -21.94 25.66
C GLU A 262 5.75 -20.91 26.54
N PRO A 263 5.15 -20.41 27.63
CA PRO A 263 5.86 -19.56 28.55
C PRO A 263 6.82 -20.41 29.37
N ILE A 264 8.12 -20.11 29.22
CA ILE A 264 9.16 -20.54 30.14
C ILE A 264 8.79 -20.00 31.53
N THR A 265 8.60 -20.95 32.44
CA THR A 265 8.31 -20.76 33.86
C THR A 265 9.54 -20.13 34.51
N ASP A 266 9.40 -18.93 35.07
CA ASP A 266 10.36 -18.41 36.04
C ASP A 266 9.72 -18.42 37.43
N LEU A 267 10.25 -19.33 38.24
CA LEU A 267 9.96 -19.60 39.63
C LEU A 267 10.54 -18.49 40.50
N VAL A 268 9.71 -17.77 41.25
CA VAL A 268 10.02 -17.47 42.66
C VAL A 268 8.72 -17.41 43.47
N GLU A 269 8.65 -18.33 44.42
CA GLU A 269 7.64 -18.50 45.47
C GLU A 269 7.64 -17.32 46.45
N MET A 270 6.46 -16.89 46.93
CA MET A 270 6.32 -16.56 48.36
C MET A 270 4.87 -16.73 48.82
N ASP A 271 4.77 -17.55 49.86
CA ASP A 271 3.62 -18.18 50.48
C ASP A 271 2.84 -17.23 51.41
N SER A 272 1.53 -17.47 51.59
CA SER A 272 0.77 -17.35 52.85
C SER A 272 -0.75 -17.32 52.61
N ALA A 273 -1.36 -18.51 52.53
CA ALA A 273 -2.78 -18.70 52.80
C ALA A 273 -2.99 -18.97 54.30
N SER A 274 -3.91 -18.24 54.93
CA SER A 274 -4.44 -18.54 56.27
C SER A 274 -5.93 -18.85 56.20
N GLN A 275 -6.31 -19.93 56.87
CA GLN A 275 -7.60 -20.58 56.92
C GLN A 275 -8.58 -19.92 57.91
N SER A 276 -9.85 -19.91 57.51
CA SER A 276 -11.04 -20.39 58.26
C SER A 276 -11.60 -19.65 59.50
N LEU A 277 -12.94 -19.63 59.50
CA LEU A 277 -13.90 -19.67 60.61
C LEU A 277 -14.14 -18.37 61.41
N PHE A 278 -15.30 -17.74 61.15
CA PHE A 278 -15.97 -16.89 62.13
C PHE A 278 -17.35 -17.46 62.51
N ASP A 279 -17.46 -17.64 63.82
CA ASP A 279 -18.53 -18.10 64.68
C ASP A 279 -19.71 -17.11 64.69
N SER A 280 -20.96 -17.60 64.64
CA SER A 280 -22.17 -16.79 64.83
C SER A 280 -23.03 -17.43 65.93
N LYS A 281 -22.90 -16.87 67.15
CA LYS A 281 -23.73 -17.17 68.32
C LYS A 281 -24.88 -16.17 68.44
N PHE A 282 -26.10 -16.61 68.24
CA PHE A 282 -27.38 -16.07 68.76
C PHE A 282 -28.46 -17.01 68.19
N ASP A 283 -29.07 -17.93 68.92
CA ASP A 283 -30.17 -17.71 69.85
C ASP A 283 -30.41 -19.01 70.62
N ASP A 284 -30.40 -18.90 71.95
CA ASP A 284 -30.73 -20.00 72.86
C ASP A 284 -31.58 -19.40 73.99
N ILE A 285 -32.80 -18.96 73.69
CA ILE A 285 -33.81 -18.46 74.62
C ILE A 285 -35.19 -18.83 74.06
N PHE A 286 -35.99 -19.55 74.85
CA PHE A 286 -37.31 -20.15 74.57
C PHE A 286 -37.31 -21.39 73.65
N GLY A 287 -37.68 -22.59 74.09
CA GLY A 287 -38.24 -23.04 75.36
C GLY A 287 -38.48 -24.55 75.24
N SER A 288 -38.01 -25.30 76.22
CA SER A 288 -38.19 -26.73 76.34
C SER A 288 -39.57 -27.09 76.92
N SER A 289 -40.01 -28.30 76.52
CA SER A 289 -40.98 -29.18 77.18
C SER A 289 -42.46 -28.95 76.86
N PHE A 290 -43.11 -29.99 76.31
CA PHE A 290 -44.07 -30.84 77.05
C PHE A 290 -44.30 -32.19 76.31
N SER A 291 -44.64 -33.20 77.09
CA SER A 291 -44.61 -34.65 76.86
C SER A 291 -46.00 -35.28 76.66
N CYS A 292 -46.02 -36.51 76.12
CA CYS A 292 -47.08 -37.56 76.16
C CYS A 292 -48.32 -37.32 75.28
N ASP A 293 -48.95 -38.25 74.56
CA ASP A 293 -48.85 -39.69 74.20
C ASP A 293 -49.99 -39.89 73.13
N PRO A 294 -50.61 -41.06 72.88
CA PRO A 294 -50.17 -42.36 72.33
C PRO A 294 -50.80 -42.64 70.93
N PHE A 295 -50.30 -43.62 70.17
CA PHE A 295 -50.92 -44.37 69.04
C PHE A 295 -49.93 -44.56 67.89
N ASN A 296 -49.12 -45.63 67.94
CA ASN A 296 -48.31 -46.08 66.82
C ASN A 296 -48.72 -47.50 66.41
N PHE A 297 -49.67 -47.59 65.47
CA PHE A 297 -49.97 -48.81 64.73
C PHE A 297 -49.18 -48.76 63.41
N ASN A 298 -47.95 -49.31 63.41
CA ASN A 298 -47.33 -49.78 62.17
C ASN A 298 -46.12 -50.68 62.45
N SER A 299 -46.38 -51.98 62.55
CA SER A 299 -45.35 -53.02 62.49
C SER A 299 -45.86 -54.19 61.65
N GLN A 300 -45.93 -53.97 60.33
CA GLN A 300 -46.04 -55.01 59.31
C GLN A 300 -45.24 -54.61 58.06
N ASN A 301 -43.94 -54.45 58.25
CA ASN A 301 -42.91 -54.79 57.27
C ASN A 301 -41.58 -54.64 58.03
N GLY A 302 -40.83 -55.74 58.18
CA GLY A 302 -39.65 -55.87 59.04
C GLY A 302 -38.43 -55.06 58.59
N MET A 303 -38.59 -53.75 58.49
CA MET A 303 -37.58 -52.77 58.18
C MET A 303 -37.94 -51.54 59.01
N SER A 304 -37.04 -51.09 59.90
CA SER A 304 -37.33 -49.99 60.80
C SER A 304 -37.61 -48.71 59.99
N LYS A 305 -38.34 -47.75 60.57
CA LYS A 305 -38.61 -46.47 59.89
C LYS A 305 -37.29 -45.81 59.45
N ASP A 306 -36.27 -45.91 60.30
CA ASP A 306 -34.93 -45.39 60.05
C ASP A 306 -34.22 -46.11 58.88
N ASP A 307 -34.47 -47.40 58.66
CA ASP A 307 -33.91 -48.14 57.50
C ASP A 307 -34.58 -47.76 56.19
N LYS A 308 -35.89 -47.45 56.22
CA LYS A 308 -36.61 -46.94 55.05
C LYS A 308 -36.18 -45.52 54.71
N ASP A 309 -36.03 -44.67 55.72
CA ASP A 309 -35.59 -43.29 55.54
C ASP A 309 -34.13 -43.26 55.03
N ARG A 310 -33.24 -44.13 55.53
CA ARG A 310 -31.88 -44.30 54.99
C ARG A 310 -31.84 -44.78 53.54
N LEU A 311 -32.68 -45.76 53.17
CA LEU A 311 -32.76 -46.22 51.79
C LEU A 311 -33.30 -45.13 50.85
N ILE A 312 -34.27 -44.34 51.33
CA ILE A 312 -34.82 -43.20 50.60
C ILE A 312 -33.74 -42.13 50.40
N GLU A 313 -32.98 -41.77 51.43
CA GLU A 313 -31.85 -40.84 51.33
C GLU A 313 -30.78 -41.34 50.35
N GLN A 314 -30.44 -42.63 50.41
CA GLN A 314 -29.48 -43.24 49.48
C GLN A 314 -29.98 -43.16 48.03
N LEU A 315 -31.25 -43.52 47.77
CA LEU A 315 -31.84 -43.46 46.43
C LEU A 315 -31.97 -42.01 45.93
N TYR A 316 -32.29 -41.04 46.79
CA TYR A 316 -32.28 -39.62 46.41
C TYR A 316 -30.87 -39.14 46.07
N GLY A 317 -29.86 -39.58 46.82
CA GLY A 317 -28.44 -39.32 46.52
C GLY A 317 -28.00 -39.91 45.18
N GLU A 318 -28.34 -41.18 44.92
CA GLU A 318 -28.05 -41.84 43.63
C GLU A 318 -28.79 -41.18 42.46
N ILE A 319 -30.05 -40.79 42.64
CA ILE A 319 -30.82 -40.03 41.62
C ILE A 319 -30.18 -38.66 41.37
N ALA A 320 -29.69 -37.97 42.40
CA ALA A 320 -28.99 -36.70 42.25
C ALA A 320 -27.67 -36.87 41.50
N ALA A 321 -26.84 -37.85 41.88
CA ALA A 321 -25.59 -38.15 41.21
C ALA A 321 -25.78 -38.56 39.74
N LEU A 322 -26.77 -39.41 39.44
CA LEU A 322 -27.09 -39.80 38.06
C LEU A 322 -27.60 -38.63 37.22
N LYS A 323 -28.36 -37.69 37.81
CA LYS A 323 -28.78 -36.46 37.12
C LYS A 323 -27.59 -35.57 36.80
N GLU A 324 -26.65 -35.43 37.73
CA GLU A 324 -25.42 -34.66 37.55
C GLU A 324 -24.53 -35.29 36.46
N GLU A 325 -24.35 -36.61 36.46
CA GLU A 325 -23.64 -37.32 35.39
C GLU A 325 -24.30 -37.14 34.02
N LEU A 326 -25.63 -37.16 33.95
CA LEU A 326 -26.38 -36.90 32.72
C LEU A 326 -26.21 -35.46 32.21
N GLU A 327 -26.20 -34.48 33.11
CA GLU A 327 -25.93 -33.09 32.75
C GLU A 327 -24.49 -32.89 32.28
N ASN A 328 -23.52 -33.51 32.95
CA ASN A 328 -22.11 -33.49 32.56
C ASN A 328 -21.91 -34.13 31.18
N PHE A 329 -22.52 -35.29 30.92
CA PHE A 329 -22.47 -35.95 29.61
C PHE A 329 -23.11 -35.10 28.50
N ARG A 330 -24.25 -34.45 28.79
CA ARG A 330 -24.87 -33.50 27.84
C ARG A 330 -23.99 -32.30 27.57
N ALA A 331 -23.34 -31.74 28.59
CA ALA A 331 -22.44 -30.60 28.45
C ALA A 331 -21.17 -30.96 27.67
N GLU A 332 -20.63 -32.17 27.86
CA GLU A 332 -19.52 -32.71 27.07
C GLU A 332 -19.92 -32.96 25.61
N SER A 333 -21.07 -33.56 25.36
CA SER A 333 -21.58 -33.79 24.01
C SER A 333 -21.84 -32.46 23.27
N ALA A 334 -22.41 -31.46 23.96
CA ALA A 334 -22.61 -30.12 23.41
C ALA A 334 -21.28 -29.43 23.08
N ARG A 335 -20.28 -29.51 23.98
CA ARG A 335 -18.93 -29.00 23.70
C ARG A 335 -18.28 -29.67 22.50
N GLY A 336 -18.37 -31.01 22.41
CA GLY A 336 -17.85 -31.77 21.26
C GLY A 336 -18.54 -31.39 19.94
N ALA A 337 -19.86 -31.18 19.96
CA ALA A 337 -20.62 -30.75 18.78
C ALA A 337 -20.22 -29.33 18.32
N VAL A 338 -19.94 -28.41 19.24
CA VAL A 338 -19.45 -27.06 18.91
C VAL A 338 -18.04 -27.14 18.33
N GLN A 339 -17.15 -27.95 18.91
CA GLN A 339 -15.78 -28.11 18.42
C GLN A 339 -15.74 -28.72 17.00
N LEU A 340 -16.54 -29.76 16.74
CA LEU A 340 -16.65 -30.36 15.41
C LEU A 340 -17.23 -29.38 14.38
N ARG A 341 -18.22 -28.57 14.76
CA ARG A 341 -18.78 -27.53 13.89
C ARG A 341 -17.76 -26.42 13.59
N GLY A 342 -16.96 -26.03 14.57
CA GLY A 342 -15.82 -25.13 14.39
C GLY A 342 -14.82 -25.70 13.39
N ARG A 343 -14.40 -26.97 13.57
CA ARG A 343 -13.45 -27.62 12.66
C ARG A 343 -14.00 -27.79 11.24
N ALA A 344 -15.29 -28.07 11.08
CA ALA A 344 -15.93 -28.12 9.77
C ALA A 344 -15.90 -26.74 9.09
N SER A 345 -16.21 -25.67 9.82
CA SER A 345 -16.14 -24.30 9.30
C SER A 345 -14.72 -23.88 8.92
N GLU A 346 -13.71 -24.29 9.69
CA GLU A 346 -12.29 -24.06 9.35
C GLU A 346 -11.91 -24.78 8.05
N LEU A 347 -12.28 -26.06 7.91
CA LEU A 347 -11.98 -26.83 6.71
C LEU A 347 -12.71 -26.29 5.47
N GLU A 348 -13.93 -25.79 5.61
CA GLU A 348 -14.65 -25.11 4.54
C GLU A 348 -13.96 -23.80 4.12
N ALA A 349 -13.44 -23.03 5.08
CA ALA A 349 -12.67 -21.82 4.81
C ALA A 349 -11.33 -22.13 4.14
N GLU A 350 -10.59 -23.13 4.62
CA GLU A 350 -9.34 -23.62 4.01
C GLU A 350 -9.59 -24.10 2.57
N LEU A 351 -10.69 -24.82 2.31
CA LEU A 351 -11.05 -25.27 0.96
C LEU A 351 -11.35 -24.10 0.02
N ALA A 352 -12.10 -23.10 0.49
CA ALA A 352 -12.39 -21.89 -0.29
C ALA A 352 -11.12 -21.09 -0.60
N GLU A 353 -10.21 -20.98 0.35
CA GLU A 353 -8.90 -20.35 0.15
C GLU A 353 -8.06 -21.11 -0.89
N GLN A 354 -8.00 -22.44 -0.80
CA GLN A 354 -7.29 -23.27 -1.78
C GLN A 354 -7.87 -23.15 -3.20
N GLN A 355 -9.20 -23.07 -3.33
CA GLN A 355 -9.85 -22.85 -4.63
C GLN A 355 -9.49 -21.48 -5.21
N HIS A 356 -9.50 -20.43 -4.39
CA HIS A 356 -9.11 -19.09 -4.80
C HIS A 356 -7.63 -19.04 -5.22
N LEU A 357 -6.72 -19.65 -4.44
CA LEU A 357 -5.30 -19.73 -4.78
C LEU A 357 -5.05 -20.49 -6.09
N LYS A 358 -5.80 -21.57 -6.34
CA LYS A 358 -5.72 -22.33 -7.59
C LYS A 358 -6.17 -21.49 -8.79
N GLN A 359 -7.28 -20.77 -8.67
CA GLN A 359 -7.76 -19.90 -9.75
C GLN A 359 -6.74 -18.79 -10.04
N GLN A 360 -6.21 -18.16 -8.99
CA GLN A 360 -5.18 -17.14 -9.13
C GLN A 360 -3.93 -17.69 -9.84
N ALA A 361 -3.48 -18.90 -9.50
CA ALA A 361 -2.35 -19.54 -10.17
C ALA A 361 -2.62 -19.87 -11.65
N GLN A 362 -3.87 -20.19 -12.00
CA GLN A 362 -4.27 -20.40 -13.41
C GLN A 362 -4.22 -19.08 -14.19
N ASP A 363 -4.80 -18.01 -13.63
CA ASP A 363 -4.80 -16.69 -14.26
C ASP A 363 -3.37 -16.14 -14.43
N GLU A 364 -2.50 -16.33 -13.43
CA GLU A 364 -1.08 -15.98 -13.51
C GLU A 364 -0.34 -16.80 -14.58
N SER A 365 -0.66 -18.10 -14.71
CA SER A 365 -0.05 -18.93 -15.75
C SER A 365 -0.50 -18.53 -17.17
N GLU A 366 -1.74 -18.07 -17.33
CA GLU A 366 -2.22 -17.55 -18.62
C GLU A 366 -1.55 -16.22 -18.95
N PHE A 367 -1.44 -15.32 -17.97
CA PHE A 367 -0.73 -14.05 -18.12
C PHE A 367 0.74 -14.23 -18.51
N LEU A 368 1.47 -15.11 -17.82
CA LEU A 368 2.86 -15.42 -18.14
C LEU A 368 3.00 -16.03 -19.55
N ARG A 369 2.00 -16.79 -20.00
CA ARG A 369 2.01 -17.36 -21.36
C ARG A 369 1.87 -16.26 -22.40
N THR A 370 0.99 -15.29 -22.19
CA THR A 370 0.83 -14.12 -23.08
C THR A 370 2.07 -13.23 -23.10
N GLU A 371 2.67 -12.95 -21.94
CA GLU A 371 3.89 -12.12 -21.85
C GLU A 371 5.08 -12.80 -22.56
N LEU A 372 5.20 -14.12 -22.46
CA LEU A 372 6.23 -14.89 -23.16
C LEU A 372 6.03 -14.86 -24.68
N GLU A 373 4.79 -14.89 -25.15
CA GLU A 373 4.44 -14.71 -26.58
C GLU A 373 4.86 -13.33 -27.09
N GLU A 374 4.60 -12.27 -26.32
CA GLU A 374 5.00 -10.89 -26.65
C GLU A 374 6.52 -10.71 -26.65
N LEU A 375 7.23 -11.25 -25.65
CA LEU A 375 8.69 -11.20 -25.59
C LEU A 375 9.34 -11.95 -26.77
N LYS A 376 8.76 -13.09 -27.19
CA LYS A 376 9.22 -13.79 -28.40
C LYS A 376 9.08 -12.91 -29.64
N LYS A 377 7.94 -12.23 -29.79
CA LYS A 377 7.71 -11.31 -30.91
C LYS A 377 8.70 -10.14 -30.90
N GLN A 378 8.92 -9.52 -29.73
CA GLN A 378 9.91 -8.44 -29.59
C GLN A 378 11.33 -8.91 -29.92
N ARG A 379 11.71 -10.12 -29.50
CA ARG A 379 13.00 -10.72 -29.84
C ARG A 379 13.14 -10.92 -31.35
N GLU A 380 12.11 -11.45 -32.01
CA GLU A 380 12.11 -11.63 -33.47
C GLU A 380 12.27 -10.29 -34.21
N ASP A 381 11.57 -9.24 -33.76
CA ASP A 381 11.68 -7.92 -34.37
C ASP A 381 13.04 -7.27 -34.11
N THR A 382 13.63 -7.48 -32.93
CA THR A 382 15.00 -7.05 -32.61
C THR A 382 16.01 -7.77 -33.50
N GLU A 383 15.86 -9.08 -33.70
CA GLU A 383 16.73 -9.85 -34.62
C GLU A 383 16.61 -9.37 -36.07
N LYS A 384 15.40 -9.04 -36.54
CA LYS A 384 15.20 -8.43 -37.87
C LYS A 384 15.88 -7.07 -37.96
N ALA A 385 15.74 -6.22 -36.96
CA ALA A 385 16.37 -4.91 -36.92
C ALA A 385 17.90 -5.03 -36.94
N GLN A 386 18.46 -5.96 -36.15
CA GLN A 386 19.90 -6.19 -36.10
C GLN A 386 20.47 -6.72 -37.42
N ARG A 387 19.74 -7.62 -38.11
CA ARG A 387 20.10 -8.04 -39.48
C ARG A 387 20.13 -6.87 -40.46
N SER A 388 19.15 -5.96 -40.37
CA SER A 388 19.11 -4.76 -41.21
C SER A 388 20.30 -3.83 -40.93
N LEU A 389 20.65 -3.65 -39.65
CA LEU A 389 21.78 -2.82 -39.23
C LEU A 389 23.09 -3.37 -39.78
N THR A 390 23.32 -4.69 -39.66
CA THR A 390 24.53 -5.32 -40.21
C THR A 390 24.65 -5.19 -41.73
N GLU A 391 23.52 -5.21 -42.46
CA GLU A 391 23.54 -4.99 -43.91
C GLU A 391 23.83 -3.52 -44.26
N ILE A 392 23.34 -2.57 -43.46
CA ILE A 392 23.67 -1.14 -43.61
C ILE A 392 25.14 -0.89 -43.32
N GLU A 393 25.70 -1.46 -42.25
CA GLU A 393 27.13 -1.36 -41.91
C GLU A 393 28.03 -1.93 -43.01
N ARG A 394 27.66 -3.09 -43.56
CA ARG A 394 28.38 -3.71 -44.69
C ARG A 394 28.39 -2.80 -45.92
N ARG A 395 27.26 -2.14 -46.22
CA ARG A 395 27.17 -1.17 -47.31
C ARG A 395 27.99 0.08 -47.03
N ALA A 396 27.99 0.57 -45.79
CA ALA A 396 28.80 1.71 -45.38
C ALA A 396 30.30 1.43 -45.53
N GLN A 397 30.78 0.27 -45.05
CA GLN A 397 32.18 -0.16 -45.24
C GLN A 397 32.56 -0.30 -46.72
N ALA A 398 31.68 -0.88 -47.54
CA ALA A 398 31.93 -0.98 -48.98
C ALA A 398 32.04 0.41 -49.64
N ASN A 399 31.26 1.39 -49.17
CA ASN A 399 31.31 2.75 -49.66
C ASN A 399 32.59 3.47 -49.19
N GLU A 400 32.98 3.30 -47.92
CA GLU A 400 34.22 3.84 -47.37
C GLU A 400 35.46 3.31 -48.10
N GLN A 401 35.48 2.03 -48.46
CA GLN A 401 36.54 1.45 -49.30
C GLN A 401 36.60 2.08 -50.70
N ARG A 402 35.44 2.38 -51.31
CA ARG A 402 35.39 3.08 -52.61
C ARG A 402 35.94 4.50 -52.50
N TYR A 403 35.57 5.23 -51.46
CA TYR A 403 36.10 6.57 -51.18
C TYR A 403 37.61 6.56 -50.94
N SER A 404 38.13 5.58 -50.19
CA SER A 404 39.57 5.44 -49.97
C SER A 404 40.33 5.19 -51.26
N LYS A 405 39.85 4.28 -52.13
CA LYS A 405 40.46 4.05 -53.46
C LYS A 405 40.44 5.30 -54.34
N LEU A 406 39.34 6.05 -54.32
CA LEU A 406 39.23 7.29 -55.07
C LEU A 406 40.23 8.34 -54.55
N LYS A 407 40.39 8.44 -53.23
CA LYS A 407 41.37 9.32 -52.59
C LYS A 407 42.81 8.96 -52.97
N GLU A 408 43.15 7.67 -53.00
CA GLU A 408 44.46 7.21 -53.48
C GLU A 408 44.69 7.61 -54.93
N LYS A 409 43.71 7.40 -55.82
CA LYS A 409 43.82 7.81 -57.24
C LYS A 409 43.95 9.32 -57.41
N TYR A 410 43.23 10.10 -56.62
CA TYR A 410 43.38 11.55 -56.61
C TYR A 410 44.79 11.96 -56.15
N SER A 411 45.31 11.32 -55.10
CA SER A 411 46.66 11.59 -54.59
C SER A 411 47.76 11.20 -55.60
N GLU A 412 47.62 10.06 -56.28
CA GLU A 412 48.50 9.64 -57.38
C GLU A 412 48.50 10.68 -58.52
N LEU A 413 47.33 11.19 -58.89
CA LEU A 413 47.20 12.19 -59.96
C LEU A 413 47.90 13.51 -59.59
N VAL A 414 47.70 13.99 -58.36
CA VAL A 414 48.37 15.19 -57.85
C VAL A 414 49.89 15.01 -57.84
N GLN A 415 50.37 13.84 -57.40
CA GLN A 415 51.80 13.53 -57.39
C GLN A 415 52.39 13.50 -58.82
N ASN A 416 51.70 12.84 -59.75
CA ASN A 416 52.10 12.80 -61.16
C ASN A 416 52.17 14.19 -61.78
N HIS A 417 51.20 15.07 -61.46
CA HIS A 417 51.21 16.46 -61.91
C HIS A 417 52.42 17.24 -61.36
N ALA A 418 52.73 17.06 -60.07
CA ALA A 418 53.89 17.69 -59.45
C ALA A 418 55.22 17.21 -60.07
N ASP A 419 55.34 15.92 -60.37
CA ASP A 419 56.54 15.35 -61.00
C ASP A 419 56.71 15.80 -62.46
N LEU A 420 55.60 15.98 -63.19
CA LEU A 420 55.61 16.57 -64.54
C LEU A 420 56.07 18.02 -64.53
N LEU A 421 55.63 18.83 -63.57
CA LEU A 421 56.11 20.21 -63.40
C LEU A 421 57.62 20.25 -63.14
N ARG A 422 58.12 19.34 -62.29
CA ARG A 422 59.56 19.24 -61.99
C ARG A 422 60.37 18.84 -63.23
N LYS A 423 59.87 17.89 -64.04
CA LYS A 423 60.50 17.51 -65.32
C LYS A 423 60.48 18.65 -66.34
N ASN A 424 59.38 19.40 -66.42
CA ASN A 424 59.27 20.55 -67.32
C ASN A 424 60.30 21.64 -66.97
N ALA A 425 60.48 21.91 -65.68
CA ALA A 425 61.52 22.84 -65.19
C ALA A 425 62.93 22.35 -65.56
N GLU A 426 63.22 21.05 -65.45
CA GLU A 426 64.51 20.47 -65.82
C GLU A 426 64.78 20.54 -67.33
N VAL A 427 63.78 20.27 -68.17
CA VAL A 427 63.88 20.44 -69.62
C VAL A 427 64.12 21.90 -69.98
N THR A 428 63.44 22.83 -69.31
CA THR A 428 63.65 24.28 -69.50
C THR A 428 65.09 24.70 -69.16
N LYS A 429 65.68 24.09 -68.12
CA LYS A 429 67.08 24.27 -67.73
C LYS A 429 68.06 23.68 -68.76
N GLN A 430 67.76 22.52 -69.32
CA GLN A 430 68.58 21.92 -70.39
C GLN A 430 68.56 22.76 -71.67
N ILE A 431 67.42 23.35 -72.04
CA ILE A 431 67.29 24.26 -73.18
C ILE A 431 68.15 25.53 -72.99
N THR A 432 68.23 26.05 -71.77
CA THR A 432 69.07 27.23 -71.47
C THR A 432 70.56 26.91 -71.56
N VAL A 433 70.99 25.73 -71.10
CA VAL A 433 72.38 25.26 -71.25
C VAL A 433 72.74 25.00 -72.73
N ALA A 434 71.83 24.40 -73.51
CA ALA A 434 72.05 24.17 -74.94
C ALA A 434 72.18 25.47 -75.75
N ARG A 435 71.40 26.51 -75.40
CA ARG A 435 71.54 27.85 -76.00
C ARG A 435 72.89 28.52 -75.69
N GLN A 436 73.47 28.24 -74.52
CA GLN A 436 74.76 28.79 -74.12
C GLN A 436 75.93 28.11 -74.86
N ALA A 437 75.82 26.80 -75.14
CA ALA A 437 76.78 26.06 -75.96
C ALA A 437 76.74 26.42 -77.45
N GLN A 438 75.58 26.88 -77.96
CA GLN A 438 75.43 27.31 -79.35
C GLN A 438 76.17 28.64 -79.66
N GLY A 439 76.30 29.54 -78.68
CA GLY A 439 77.00 30.82 -78.83
C GLY A 439 78.53 30.71 -78.93
N ASP A 440 79.11 29.57 -78.55
CA ASP A 440 80.54 29.28 -78.74
C ASP A 440 80.83 28.73 -80.16
N VAL A 441 79.86 28.04 -80.78
CA VAL A 441 79.95 27.50 -82.15
C VAL A 441 79.77 28.60 -83.22
N GLU A 442 78.99 29.65 -82.93
CA GLU A 442 78.77 30.78 -83.85
C GLU A 442 80.02 31.68 -84.04
N ARG A 443 81.03 31.57 -83.17
CA ARG A 443 82.29 32.33 -83.30
C ARG A 443 83.27 31.70 -84.29
N GLU A 444 83.29 30.38 -84.41
CA GLU A 444 84.12 29.64 -85.39
C GLU A 444 83.48 29.56 -86.78
N LYS A 445 82.16 29.81 -86.87
CA LYS A 445 81.40 29.81 -88.13
C LYS A 445 81.66 31.04 -89.02
N LYS A 446 82.12 32.15 -88.43
CA LYS A 446 82.24 33.47 -89.07
C LYS A 446 83.39 33.58 -90.10
N GLU A 447 84.31 32.61 -90.17
CA GLU A 447 85.41 32.58 -91.15
C GLU A 447 85.13 31.64 -92.35
N LEU A 448 84.09 30.81 -92.27
CA LEU A 448 83.72 29.83 -93.32
C LEU A 448 82.48 30.27 -94.14
N GLU A 449 81.79 31.32 -93.71
CA GLU A 449 80.52 31.81 -94.27
C GLU A 449 80.64 32.61 -95.58
N ASP A 450 81.83 33.10 -95.96
CA ASP A 450 82.00 33.90 -97.19
C ASP A 450 82.05 33.07 -98.50
N PHE A 451 82.22 31.75 -98.44
CA PHE A 451 82.32 30.91 -99.64
C PHE A 451 81.02 30.17 -100.03
N PHE A 452 80.14 29.87 -99.06
CA PHE A 452 78.95 29.02 -99.31
C PHE A 452 77.64 29.81 -99.51
N GLN A 453 77.70 31.14 -99.51
CA GLN A 453 76.58 32.06 -99.77
C GLN A 453 76.02 32.00 -101.21
N ARG A 454 76.57 31.18 -102.12
CA ARG A 454 76.25 31.31 -103.56
C ARG A 454 75.39 30.23 -104.20
N VAL A 455 75.04 29.11 -103.54
CA VAL A 455 74.40 28.02 -104.31
C VAL A 455 73.06 27.49 -103.78
N SER A 456 72.80 27.26 -102.49
CA SER A 456 71.79 26.21 -102.21
C SER A 456 70.44 26.61 -101.59
N GLU A 457 70.32 27.58 -100.69
CA GLU A 457 69.16 27.54 -99.76
C GLU A 457 68.32 28.81 -99.67
N GLN A 458 68.14 29.45 -100.84
CA GLN A 458 66.98 30.29 -101.13
C GLN A 458 65.64 29.48 -101.13
N ALA A 459 65.72 28.14 -101.00
CA ALA A 459 64.56 27.23 -100.99
C ALA A 459 64.01 26.85 -99.59
N GLN A 460 64.77 27.03 -98.50
CA GLN A 460 64.38 26.52 -97.16
C GLN A 460 63.49 27.49 -96.35
N ARG A 461 63.56 28.80 -96.61
CA ARG A 461 62.96 29.84 -95.74
C ARG A 461 61.42 29.96 -95.78
N LYS A 462 60.73 29.40 -96.78
CA LYS A 462 59.25 29.47 -96.85
C LYS A 462 58.51 28.30 -96.17
N SER A 463 59.21 27.22 -95.81
CA SER A 463 58.60 26.02 -95.20
C SER A 463 58.45 26.14 -93.67
N GLN A 464 59.31 26.93 -93.03
CA GLN A 464 59.39 27.03 -91.57
C GLN A 464 58.34 28.00 -90.97
N GLU A 465 58.00 29.08 -91.68
CA GLU A 465 56.97 30.05 -91.24
C GLU A 465 55.53 29.48 -91.33
N GLN A 466 55.26 28.50 -92.20
CA GLN A 466 53.96 27.80 -92.26
C GLN A 466 53.80 26.71 -91.19
N ALA A 467 54.89 26.22 -90.59
CA ALA A 467 54.87 25.18 -89.56
C ALA A 467 54.57 25.75 -88.16
N GLU A 468 55.06 26.94 -87.85
CA GLU A 468 54.88 27.58 -86.53
C GLU A 468 53.43 28.07 -86.32
N VAL A 469 52.77 28.62 -87.34
CA VAL A 469 51.36 29.07 -87.27
C VAL A 469 50.38 27.87 -87.14
N LEU A 470 50.71 26.74 -87.76
CA LEU A 470 49.90 25.51 -87.70
C LEU A 470 50.07 24.80 -86.34
N GLU A 471 51.22 24.97 -85.68
CA GLU A 471 51.46 24.43 -84.35
C GLU A 471 50.77 25.24 -83.24
N THR A 472 50.72 26.57 -83.37
CA THR A 472 49.95 27.44 -82.45
C THR A 472 48.44 27.19 -82.55
N LEU A 473 47.89 27.08 -83.76
CA LEU A 473 46.47 26.73 -83.96
C LEU A 473 46.12 25.31 -83.48
N LYS A 474 47.06 24.35 -83.54
CA LYS A 474 46.88 23.02 -82.96
C LYS A 474 46.86 23.02 -81.43
N ARG A 475 47.65 23.87 -80.76
CA ARG A 475 47.63 24.01 -79.30
C ARG A 475 46.34 24.67 -78.81
N GLU A 476 45.86 25.70 -79.49
CA GLU A 476 44.60 26.36 -79.13
C GLU A 476 43.37 25.46 -79.38
N LEU A 477 43.36 24.67 -80.46
CA LEU A 477 42.31 23.67 -80.71
C LEU A 477 42.34 22.52 -79.69
N ALA A 478 43.53 22.12 -79.21
CA ALA A 478 43.66 21.09 -78.17
C ALA A 478 43.20 21.62 -76.80
N ALA A 479 43.54 22.86 -76.45
CA ALA A 479 43.06 23.51 -75.23
C ALA A 479 41.53 23.68 -75.25
N SER A 480 40.97 24.16 -76.36
CA SER A 480 39.51 24.30 -76.52
C SER A 480 38.78 22.96 -76.47
N ARG A 481 39.35 21.87 -77.02
CA ARG A 481 38.79 20.52 -76.88
C ARG A 481 38.85 19.98 -75.46
N GLN A 482 39.92 20.28 -74.72
CA GLN A 482 40.06 19.85 -73.33
C GLN A 482 39.09 20.61 -72.41
N GLU A 483 38.86 21.89 -72.67
CA GLU A 483 37.82 22.68 -71.99
C GLU A 483 36.42 22.17 -72.32
N LEU A 484 36.12 21.85 -73.58
CA LEU A 484 34.85 21.25 -73.99
C LEU A 484 34.60 19.88 -73.34
N GLN A 485 35.65 19.04 -73.20
CA GLN A 485 35.55 17.76 -72.52
C GLN A 485 35.29 17.93 -71.02
N MET A 486 35.97 18.86 -70.35
CA MET A 486 35.69 19.15 -68.94
C MET A 486 34.25 19.64 -68.73
N VAL A 487 33.73 20.48 -69.63
CA VAL A 487 32.34 20.95 -69.55
C VAL A 487 31.35 19.81 -69.81
N GLN A 488 31.65 18.88 -70.73
CA GLN A 488 30.85 17.67 -70.94
C GLN A 488 30.85 16.75 -69.72
N ASP A 489 32.02 16.46 -69.13
CA ASP A 489 32.14 15.61 -67.95
C ASP A 489 31.42 16.23 -66.73
N THR A 490 31.49 17.57 -66.60
CA THR A 490 30.77 18.29 -65.53
C THR A 490 29.25 18.26 -65.76
N LEU A 491 28.79 18.35 -67.01
CA LEU A 491 27.39 18.24 -67.36
C LEU A 491 26.84 16.83 -67.12
N GLU A 492 27.60 15.78 -67.46
CA GLU A 492 27.23 14.38 -67.20
C GLU A 492 27.20 14.07 -65.69
N SER A 493 28.16 14.58 -64.91
CA SER A 493 28.11 14.46 -63.45
C SER A 493 26.90 15.18 -62.86
N SER A 494 26.52 16.34 -63.41
CA SER A 494 25.36 17.10 -62.94
C SER A 494 24.04 16.42 -63.30
N THR A 495 23.92 15.79 -64.47
CA THR A 495 22.71 15.07 -64.87
C THR A 495 22.55 13.76 -64.09
N GLN A 496 23.64 13.05 -63.81
CA GLN A 496 23.64 11.86 -62.94
C GLN A 496 23.19 12.21 -61.51
N ALA A 497 23.72 13.30 -60.93
CA ALA A 497 23.30 13.78 -59.61
C ALA A 497 21.81 14.19 -59.60
N GLY A 498 21.32 14.80 -60.68
CA GLY A 498 19.89 15.12 -60.84
C GLY A 498 18.99 13.88 -60.90
N ALA A 499 19.41 12.82 -61.59
CA ALA A 499 18.69 11.56 -61.64
C ALA A 499 18.63 10.87 -60.26
N GLU A 500 19.74 10.86 -59.53
CA GLU A 500 19.79 10.32 -58.16
C GLU A 500 18.86 11.10 -57.21
N GLN A 501 18.83 12.43 -57.28
CA GLN A 501 17.90 13.23 -56.48
C GLN A 501 16.44 12.93 -56.83
N ASN A 502 16.10 12.79 -58.11
CA ASN A 502 14.74 12.44 -58.53
C ASN A 502 14.30 11.06 -58.01
N THR A 503 15.18 10.05 -58.00
CA THR A 503 14.85 8.74 -57.42
C THR A 503 14.62 8.81 -55.91
N ARG A 504 15.38 9.66 -55.21
CA ARG A 504 15.23 9.87 -53.78
C ARG A 504 13.93 10.59 -53.44
N ILE A 505 13.56 11.60 -54.22
CA ILE A 505 12.26 12.28 -54.11
C ILE A 505 11.12 11.28 -54.31
N ALA A 506 11.16 10.46 -55.36
CA ALA A 506 10.12 9.46 -55.60
C ALA A 506 10.00 8.43 -54.45
N SER A 507 11.11 8.02 -53.84
CA SER A 507 11.07 7.14 -52.66
C SER A 507 10.44 7.79 -51.43
N LEU A 508 10.72 9.08 -51.21
CA LEU A 508 10.16 9.86 -50.10
C LEU A 508 8.67 10.15 -50.29
N GLU A 509 8.23 10.36 -51.53
CA GLU A 509 6.80 10.50 -51.86
C GLU A 509 6.03 9.21 -51.57
N LEU A 510 6.59 8.05 -51.91
CA LEU A 510 5.98 6.75 -51.60
C LEU A 510 5.89 6.51 -50.09
N GLU A 511 6.91 6.91 -49.33
CA GLU A 511 6.93 6.78 -47.87
C GLU A 511 5.90 7.73 -47.22
N ARG A 512 5.83 8.98 -47.69
CA ARG A 512 4.78 9.93 -47.29
C ARG A 512 3.38 9.34 -47.52
N ASP A 513 3.12 8.76 -48.68
CA ASP A 513 1.80 8.20 -49.01
C ASP A 513 1.46 6.93 -48.20
N ARG A 514 2.48 6.20 -47.73
CA ARG A 514 2.29 5.10 -46.78
C ARG A 514 1.95 5.63 -45.38
N LEU A 515 2.70 6.62 -44.91
CA LEU A 515 2.48 7.23 -43.60
C LEU A 515 1.11 7.94 -43.54
N SER A 516 0.71 8.66 -44.58
CA SER A 516 -0.62 9.28 -44.66
C SER A 516 -1.75 8.26 -44.59
N ARG A 517 -1.61 7.09 -45.24
CA ARG A 517 -2.61 6.02 -45.15
C ARG A 517 -2.68 5.39 -43.77
N ALA A 518 -1.54 5.17 -43.12
CA ALA A 518 -1.49 4.67 -41.75
C ALA A 518 -2.10 5.67 -40.75
N ALA A 519 -1.87 6.97 -40.94
CA ALA A 519 -2.47 8.03 -40.13
C ALA A 519 -4.00 8.03 -40.22
N GLU A 520 -4.54 7.85 -41.43
CA GLU A 520 -5.99 7.83 -41.63
C GLU A 520 -6.64 6.55 -41.10
N GLN A 521 -5.96 5.41 -41.18
CA GLN A 521 -6.38 4.17 -40.50
C GLN A 521 -6.44 4.35 -38.97
N HIS A 522 -5.40 4.94 -38.37
CA HIS A 522 -5.40 5.21 -36.93
C HIS A 522 -6.47 6.22 -36.51
N LYS A 523 -6.80 7.18 -37.37
CA LYS A 523 -7.88 8.13 -37.12
C LYS A 523 -9.26 7.45 -37.11
N ASP A 524 -9.48 6.52 -38.04
CA ASP A 524 -10.71 5.71 -38.08
C ASP A 524 -10.81 4.77 -36.86
N GLU A 525 -9.72 4.12 -36.47
CA GLU A 525 -9.62 3.31 -35.25
C GLU A 525 -9.91 4.14 -33.99
N MET A 526 -9.34 5.35 -33.90
CA MET A 526 -9.60 6.26 -32.79
C MET A 526 -11.06 6.70 -32.73
N ALA A 527 -11.70 6.95 -33.87
CA ALA A 527 -13.12 7.28 -33.92
C ALA A 527 -13.99 6.09 -33.47
N ALA A 528 -13.65 4.86 -33.87
CA ALA A 528 -14.33 3.65 -33.43
C ALA A 528 -14.21 3.43 -31.91
N LEU A 529 -13.00 3.54 -31.37
CA LEU A 529 -12.76 3.41 -29.93
C LEU A 529 -13.45 4.51 -29.12
N GLN A 530 -13.52 5.74 -29.63
CA GLN A 530 -14.28 6.82 -28.99
C GLN A 530 -15.78 6.52 -28.96
N ALA A 531 -16.35 5.95 -30.03
CA ALA A 531 -17.76 5.55 -30.06
C ALA A 531 -18.05 4.43 -29.06
N GLU A 532 -17.17 3.43 -28.95
CA GLU A 532 -17.30 2.33 -27.99
C GLU A 532 -17.19 2.81 -26.53
N LEU A 533 -16.24 3.71 -26.24
CA LEU A 533 -16.12 4.36 -24.93
C LEU A 533 -17.38 5.15 -24.57
N GLN A 534 -18.00 5.83 -25.53
CA GLN A 534 -19.24 6.56 -25.29
C GLN A 534 -20.40 5.60 -24.98
N GLN A 535 -20.51 4.49 -25.70
CA GLN A 535 -21.52 3.46 -25.42
C GLN A 535 -21.34 2.84 -24.02
N LEU A 536 -20.10 2.52 -23.63
CA LEU A 536 -19.81 1.99 -22.30
C LEU A 536 -20.17 2.99 -21.18
N ARG A 537 -19.88 4.28 -21.39
CA ARG A 537 -20.28 5.34 -20.44
C ARG A 537 -21.79 5.46 -20.32
N ASP A 538 -22.51 5.40 -21.43
CA ASP A 538 -23.98 5.47 -21.42
C ASP A 538 -24.60 4.25 -20.72
N MET A 539 -24.04 3.05 -20.93
CA MET A 539 -24.48 1.84 -20.22
C MET A 539 -24.22 1.93 -18.71
N LEU A 540 -23.03 2.37 -18.31
CA LEU A 540 -22.69 2.57 -16.90
C LEU A 540 -23.61 3.59 -16.23
N SER A 541 -23.93 4.69 -16.92
CA SER A 541 -24.87 5.69 -16.41
C SER A 541 -26.27 5.11 -16.19
N ARG A 542 -26.77 4.27 -17.11
CA ARG A 542 -28.08 3.61 -16.95
C ARG A 542 -28.09 2.63 -15.79
N GLU A 543 -27.03 1.85 -15.62
CA GLU A 543 -26.90 0.90 -14.52
C GLU A 543 -26.80 1.61 -13.15
N GLN A 544 -26.07 2.73 -13.08
CA GLN A 544 -26.03 3.58 -11.90
C GLN A 544 -27.40 4.18 -11.56
N GLU A 545 -28.16 4.63 -12.56
CA GLU A 545 -29.51 5.17 -12.35
C GLU A 545 -30.48 4.07 -11.89
N SER A 546 -30.41 2.87 -12.48
CA SER A 546 -31.19 1.70 -12.04
C SER A 546 -30.85 1.29 -10.60
N SER A 547 -29.57 1.23 -10.26
CA SER A 547 -29.14 0.91 -8.90
C SER A 547 -29.61 1.96 -7.89
N ARG A 548 -29.61 3.24 -8.28
CA ARG A 548 -30.08 4.34 -7.45
C ARG A 548 -31.59 4.27 -7.20
N THR A 549 -32.38 3.94 -8.22
CA THR A 549 -33.85 3.80 -8.06
C THR A 549 -34.22 2.60 -7.19
N GLU A 550 -33.54 1.47 -7.35
CA GLU A 550 -33.71 0.29 -6.49
C GLU A 550 -33.36 0.60 -5.03
N LEU A 551 -32.28 1.33 -4.79
CA LEU A 551 -31.85 1.71 -3.45
C LEU A 551 -32.83 2.67 -2.77
N GLU A 552 -33.41 3.61 -3.49
CA GLU A 552 -34.48 4.48 -2.96
C GLU A 552 -35.78 3.72 -2.68
N MET A 553 -36.13 2.74 -3.52
CA MET A 553 -37.26 1.84 -3.26
C MET A 553 -37.05 1.04 -1.97
N LEU A 554 -35.87 0.43 -1.79
CA LEU A 554 -35.55 -0.35 -0.59
C LEU A 554 -35.54 0.50 0.67
N LYS A 555 -35.00 1.72 0.63
CA LYS A 555 -35.06 2.67 1.75
C LYS A 555 -36.49 3.02 2.14
N THR A 556 -37.37 3.21 1.15
CA THR A 556 -38.78 3.52 1.39
C THR A 556 -39.47 2.32 2.07
N GLN A 557 -39.25 1.11 1.56
CA GLN A 557 -39.78 -0.12 2.16
C GLN A 557 -39.28 -0.34 3.58
N LEU A 558 -38.00 -0.05 3.87
CA LEU A 558 -37.44 -0.16 5.21
C LEU A 558 -38.12 0.83 6.17
N ARG A 559 -38.29 2.08 5.76
CA ARG A 559 -38.97 3.12 6.55
C ARG A 559 -40.42 2.74 6.86
N ASP A 560 -41.13 2.20 5.87
CA ASP A 560 -42.50 1.73 6.06
C ASP A 560 -42.53 0.58 7.07
N LYS A 561 -41.60 -0.38 6.98
CA LYS A 561 -41.49 -1.50 7.92
C LYS A 561 -41.18 -1.02 9.35
N GLU A 562 -40.22 -0.13 9.53
CA GLU A 562 -39.90 0.48 10.82
C GLU A 562 -41.12 1.18 11.43
N SER A 563 -41.88 1.92 10.62
CA SER A 563 -43.10 2.59 11.10
C SER A 563 -44.18 1.59 11.54
N THR A 564 -44.34 0.48 10.82
CA THR A 564 -45.30 -0.56 11.19
C THR A 564 -44.87 -1.31 12.46
N GLU A 565 -43.58 -1.55 12.64
CA GLU A 565 -43.05 -2.19 13.84
C GLU A 565 -43.25 -1.30 15.07
N GLN A 566 -42.94 0.00 14.96
CA GLN A 566 -43.18 0.96 16.05
C GLN A 566 -44.67 1.02 16.41
N ALA A 567 -45.57 1.04 15.43
CA ALA A 567 -47.01 1.02 15.67
C ALA A 567 -47.48 -0.26 16.39
N LEU A 568 -46.92 -1.42 16.02
CA LEU A 568 -47.21 -2.70 16.69
C LEU A 568 -46.68 -2.72 18.13
N GLN A 569 -45.46 -2.23 18.37
CA GLN A 569 -44.89 -2.14 19.72
C GLN A 569 -45.71 -1.22 20.63
N GLN A 570 -46.14 -0.05 20.12
CA GLN A 570 -47.01 0.85 20.87
C GLN A 570 -48.37 0.20 21.20
N ARG A 571 -48.96 -0.52 20.24
CA ARG A 571 -50.21 -1.24 20.46
C ARG A 571 -50.06 -2.34 21.51
N LEU A 572 -48.99 -3.14 21.43
CA LEU A 572 -48.71 -4.20 22.39
C LEU A 572 -48.56 -3.63 23.81
N ALA A 573 -47.79 -2.54 23.98
CA ALA A 573 -47.61 -1.88 25.27
C ALA A 573 -48.96 -1.38 25.84
N LYS A 574 -49.82 -0.81 25.00
CA LYS A 574 -51.16 -0.36 25.40
C LYS A 574 -52.06 -1.52 25.85
N GLU A 575 -52.03 -2.64 25.12
CA GLU A 575 -52.80 -3.84 25.48
C GLU A 575 -52.29 -4.46 26.80
N GLN A 576 -50.97 -4.55 27.01
CA GLN A 576 -50.37 -5.03 28.26
C GLN A 576 -50.76 -4.15 29.46
N LEU A 577 -50.74 -2.83 29.31
CA LEU A 577 -51.18 -1.90 30.35
C LEU A 577 -52.67 -2.06 30.67
N SER A 578 -53.52 -2.23 29.65
CA SER A 578 -54.95 -2.44 29.82
C SER A 578 -55.25 -3.73 30.59
N LEU A 579 -54.52 -4.82 30.31
CA LEU A 579 -54.65 -6.08 31.03
C LEU A 579 -54.25 -5.92 32.51
N LEU A 580 -53.13 -5.25 32.78
CA LEU A 580 -52.68 -4.98 34.14
C LEU A 580 -53.68 -4.14 34.93
N GLN A 581 -54.23 -3.08 34.34
CA GLN A 581 -55.27 -2.26 34.94
C GLN A 581 -56.54 -3.08 35.23
N GLY A 582 -56.96 -3.92 34.28
CA GLY A 582 -58.12 -4.81 34.44
C GLY A 582 -57.94 -5.82 35.58
N THR A 583 -56.80 -6.53 35.63
CA THR A 583 -56.50 -7.47 36.71
C THR A 583 -56.37 -6.78 38.05
N THR A 584 -55.78 -5.58 38.11
CA THR A 584 -55.70 -4.79 39.35
C THR A 584 -57.07 -4.37 39.85
N HIS A 585 -57.96 -3.95 38.94
CA HIS A 585 -59.32 -3.58 39.28
C HIS A 585 -60.11 -4.77 39.84
N GLU A 586 -60.01 -5.94 39.20
CA GLU A 586 -60.69 -7.15 39.67
C GLU A 586 -60.11 -7.65 41.00
N ALA A 587 -58.77 -7.65 41.15
CA ALA A 587 -58.10 -7.97 42.41
C ALA A 587 -58.58 -7.07 43.56
N LYS A 588 -58.70 -5.76 43.32
CA LYS A 588 -59.24 -4.81 44.30
C LYS A 588 -60.70 -5.15 44.66
N ARG A 589 -61.53 -5.45 43.65
CA ARG A 589 -62.93 -5.81 43.85
C ARG A 589 -63.08 -7.08 44.70
N MET A 590 -62.26 -8.11 44.46
CA MET A 590 -62.28 -9.34 45.26
C MET A 590 -62.07 -9.07 46.76
N VAL A 591 -61.08 -8.23 47.08
CA VAL A 591 -60.79 -7.86 48.48
C VAL A 591 -61.93 -7.03 49.07
N GLN A 592 -62.50 -6.10 48.30
CA GLN A 592 -63.66 -5.30 48.74
C GLN A 592 -64.91 -6.16 48.98
N ASP A 593 -65.18 -7.14 48.10
CA ASP A 593 -66.29 -8.07 48.25
C ASP A 593 -66.11 -8.95 49.50
N ALA A 594 -64.88 -9.37 49.80
CA ALA A 594 -64.58 -10.11 51.03
C ALA A 594 -64.81 -9.26 52.29
N LEU A 595 -64.36 -8.00 52.28
CA LEU A 595 -64.62 -7.06 53.38
C LEU A 595 -66.13 -6.84 53.60
N ALA A 596 -66.90 -6.64 52.53
CA ALA A 596 -68.36 -6.48 52.63
C ALA A 596 -69.05 -7.74 53.18
N ARG A 597 -68.57 -8.94 52.82
CA ARG A 597 -69.09 -10.21 53.36
C ARG A 597 -68.82 -10.38 54.85
N MET A 598 -67.77 -9.78 55.40
CA MET A 598 -67.53 -9.85 56.86
C MET A 598 -68.66 -9.18 57.66
N GLU A 599 -69.38 -8.23 57.05
CA GLU A 599 -70.54 -7.54 57.63
C GLU A 599 -71.86 -8.28 57.38
N ASP A 600 -71.86 -9.37 56.60
CA ASP A 600 -73.05 -10.17 56.30
C ASP A 600 -73.48 -10.97 57.54
N PRO A 601 -74.73 -10.81 58.02
CA PRO A 601 -75.28 -11.59 59.15
C PRO A 601 -75.13 -13.10 58.99
N ALA A 602 -75.17 -13.61 57.74
CA ALA A 602 -74.96 -15.03 57.48
C ALA A 602 -73.50 -15.45 57.77
N HIS A 603 -72.53 -14.60 57.45
CA HIS A 603 -71.11 -14.87 57.71
C HIS A 603 -70.76 -14.74 59.19
N ILE A 604 -71.38 -13.82 59.92
CA ILE A 604 -71.15 -13.62 61.37
C ILE A 604 -71.45 -14.91 62.17
N SER A 605 -72.35 -15.76 61.66
CA SER A 605 -72.65 -17.06 62.26
C SER A 605 -71.61 -18.16 61.98
N CYS A 606 -70.65 -17.91 61.09
CA CYS A 606 -69.60 -18.87 60.74
C CYS A 606 -68.46 -18.83 61.76
N THR A 607 -68.02 -20.02 62.18
CA THR A 607 -66.89 -20.20 63.09
C THR A 607 -65.71 -20.82 62.35
N GLY A 608 -64.51 -20.26 62.53
CA GLY A 608 -63.26 -20.75 61.95
C GLY A 608 -62.32 -21.39 62.97
N SER A 609 -61.45 -22.31 62.53
CA SER A 609 -60.34 -22.83 63.34
C SER A 609 -59.12 -21.93 63.19
N ALA A 610 -58.41 -21.68 64.31
CA ALA A 610 -57.15 -20.96 64.32
C ALA A 610 -56.08 -21.59 63.39
N ASP A 611 -56.07 -22.92 63.27
CA ASP A 611 -55.13 -23.63 62.38
C ASP A 611 -55.42 -23.34 60.90
N CYS A 612 -56.70 -23.20 60.55
CA CYS A 612 -57.12 -22.87 59.19
C CYS A 612 -56.71 -21.43 58.84
N LEU A 613 -56.94 -20.49 59.75
CA LEU A 613 -56.50 -19.10 59.61
C LEU A 613 -54.98 -19.00 59.46
N LEU A 614 -54.22 -19.73 60.29
CA LEU A 614 -52.76 -19.73 60.24
C LEU A 614 -52.25 -20.24 58.88
N SER A 615 -52.82 -21.34 58.37
CA SER A 615 -52.49 -21.90 57.06
C SER A 615 -52.75 -20.90 55.91
N ARG A 616 -53.91 -20.22 55.92
CA ARG A 616 -54.25 -19.21 54.90
C ARG A 616 -53.38 -17.97 54.99
N THR A 617 -53.06 -17.53 56.21
CA THR A 617 -52.18 -16.37 56.45
C THR A 617 -50.77 -16.65 55.94
N LEU A 618 -50.23 -17.84 56.18
CA LEU A 618 -48.92 -18.25 55.66
C LEU A 618 -48.90 -18.26 54.12
N ALA A 619 -49.92 -18.85 53.49
CA ALA A 619 -50.04 -18.88 52.04
C ALA A 619 -50.16 -17.45 51.42
N ALA A 620 -50.92 -16.56 52.06
CA ALA A 620 -51.04 -15.16 51.65
C ALA A 620 -49.70 -14.41 51.78
N SER A 621 -48.96 -14.64 52.86
CA SER A 621 -47.63 -14.05 53.09
C SER A 621 -46.61 -14.49 52.05
N GLU A 622 -46.55 -15.78 51.74
CA GLU A 622 -45.65 -16.32 50.72
C GLU A 622 -45.99 -15.78 49.32
N CYS A 623 -47.29 -15.63 49.01
CA CYS A 623 -47.74 -15.02 47.77
C CYS A 623 -47.42 -13.51 47.70
N ALA A 624 -47.40 -12.81 48.84
CA ALA A 624 -47.03 -11.39 48.91
C ALA A 624 -45.56 -11.17 48.53
N GLU A 625 -44.65 -12.03 49.02
CA GLU A 625 -43.23 -11.99 48.64
C GLU A 625 -43.06 -12.29 47.15
N ARG A 626 -43.73 -13.32 46.62
CA ARG A 626 -43.73 -13.63 45.18
C ARG A 626 -44.29 -12.48 44.32
N LEU A 627 -45.33 -11.78 44.79
CA LEU A 627 -45.87 -10.61 44.11
C LEU A 627 -44.87 -9.46 44.11
N ARG A 628 -44.13 -9.24 45.20
CA ARG A 628 -43.08 -8.21 45.28
C ARG A 628 -41.96 -8.50 44.27
N ASP A 629 -41.52 -9.74 44.18
CA ASP A 629 -40.48 -10.16 43.24
C ASP A 629 -40.91 -9.98 41.78
N THR A 630 -42.11 -10.45 41.43
CA THR A 630 -42.65 -10.33 40.06
C THR A 630 -42.93 -8.88 39.68
N HIS A 631 -43.35 -8.04 40.64
CA HIS A 631 -43.49 -6.60 40.45
C HIS A 631 -42.14 -5.92 40.23
N SER A 632 -41.10 -6.26 41.00
CA SER A 632 -39.74 -5.73 40.80
C SER A 632 -39.18 -6.11 39.42
N LYS A 633 -39.46 -7.33 38.96
CA LYS A 633 -39.09 -7.79 37.62
C LYS A 633 -39.82 -7.00 36.53
N TYR A 634 -41.12 -6.74 36.70
CA TYR A 634 -41.89 -5.90 35.77
C TYR A 634 -41.40 -4.44 35.70
N LEU A 635 -40.97 -3.87 36.83
CA LEU A 635 -40.37 -2.52 36.85
C LEU A 635 -39.02 -2.46 36.12
N SER A 636 -38.28 -3.57 36.12
CA SER A 636 -36.99 -3.68 35.43
C SER A 636 -37.16 -4.00 33.94
N ASP A 637 -38.20 -4.78 33.60
CA ASP A 637 -38.55 -5.19 32.25
C ASP A 637 -40.07 -5.18 32.06
N GLY A 638 -40.57 -4.21 31.29
CA GLY A 638 -41.99 -4.03 31.01
C GLY A 638 -42.64 -5.21 30.27
N THR A 639 -41.86 -6.14 29.72
CA THR A 639 -42.38 -7.35 29.07
C THR A 639 -42.76 -8.46 30.05
N ALA A 640 -42.31 -8.38 31.31
CA ALA A 640 -42.53 -9.40 32.34
C ALA A 640 -43.97 -9.42 32.93
N VAL A 641 -44.91 -8.68 32.32
CA VAL A 641 -46.32 -8.57 32.75
C VAL A 641 -47.01 -9.93 32.87
N GLY A 642 -46.64 -10.91 32.03
CA GLY A 642 -47.25 -12.25 32.04
C GLY A 642 -47.05 -13.02 33.35
N SER A 643 -46.00 -12.74 34.10
CA SER A 643 -45.74 -13.34 35.42
C SER A 643 -46.42 -12.59 36.56
N LEU A 644 -46.68 -11.30 36.38
CA LEU A 644 -47.26 -10.40 37.37
C LEU A 644 -48.79 -10.61 37.50
N LEU A 645 -49.50 -10.72 36.38
CA LEU A 645 -50.97 -10.83 36.39
C LEU A 645 -51.49 -12.02 37.22
N PRO A 646 -50.98 -13.26 37.07
CA PRO A 646 -51.46 -14.39 37.85
C PRO A 646 -51.11 -14.28 39.34
N CYS A 647 -49.93 -13.75 39.66
CA CYS A 647 -49.51 -13.53 41.06
C CYS A 647 -50.40 -12.49 41.75
N LEU A 648 -50.78 -11.42 41.05
CA LEU A 648 -51.68 -10.39 41.57
C LEU A 648 -53.08 -10.95 41.87
N ALA A 649 -53.64 -11.74 40.95
CA ALA A 649 -54.94 -12.38 41.14
C ALA A 649 -54.92 -13.40 42.30
N LEU A 650 -53.87 -14.23 42.39
CA LEU A 650 -53.69 -15.20 43.47
C LEU A 650 -53.54 -14.51 44.82
N PHE A 651 -52.76 -13.43 44.89
CA PHE A 651 -52.58 -12.65 46.11
C PHE A 651 -53.92 -12.07 46.60
N ALA A 652 -54.70 -11.44 45.70
CA ALA A 652 -56.02 -10.91 46.05
C ALA A 652 -56.96 -11.99 46.57
N HIS A 653 -56.95 -13.18 45.96
CA HIS A 653 -57.73 -14.32 46.42
C HIS A 653 -57.34 -14.77 47.84
N LEU A 654 -56.05 -14.97 48.08
CA LEU A 654 -55.55 -15.45 49.38
C LEU A 654 -55.76 -14.44 50.50
N VAL A 655 -55.59 -13.15 50.22
CA VAL A 655 -55.90 -12.07 51.18
C VAL A 655 -57.40 -12.05 51.49
N SER A 656 -58.25 -12.14 50.46
CA SER A 656 -59.71 -12.20 50.63
C SER A 656 -60.15 -13.38 51.49
N ASP A 657 -59.60 -14.57 51.25
CA ASP A 657 -59.89 -15.78 52.05
C ASP A 657 -59.38 -15.63 53.49
N THR A 658 -58.17 -15.06 53.67
CA THR A 658 -57.61 -14.81 55.01
C THR A 658 -58.46 -13.83 55.82
N LEU A 659 -59.01 -12.78 55.20
CA LEU A 659 -59.93 -11.83 55.86
C LEU A 659 -61.21 -12.52 56.36
N LEU A 660 -61.83 -13.35 55.51
CA LEU A 660 -63.05 -14.08 55.86
C LEU A 660 -62.79 -15.11 56.97
N GLN A 661 -61.69 -15.87 56.89
CA GLN A 661 -61.30 -16.81 57.95
C GLN A 661 -60.91 -16.10 59.25
N GLY A 662 -60.31 -14.91 59.15
CA GLY A 662 -59.97 -14.06 60.29
C GLY A 662 -61.23 -13.63 61.02
N SER A 663 -62.24 -13.15 60.28
CA SER A 663 -63.57 -12.85 60.82
C SER A 663 -64.18 -14.08 61.49
N ALA A 664 -64.30 -15.20 60.77
CA ALA A 664 -64.87 -16.46 61.28
C ALA A 664 -64.21 -16.94 62.58
N THR A 665 -62.89 -16.81 62.68
CA THR A 665 -62.13 -17.23 63.87
C THR A 665 -62.32 -16.26 65.04
N SER A 666 -62.45 -14.96 64.76
CA SER A 666 -62.68 -13.94 65.80
C SER A 666 -64.00 -14.11 66.55
N HIS A 667 -65.05 -14.64 65.90
CA HIS A 667 -66.34 -14.95 66.56
C HIS A 667 -66.23 -16.05 67.64
N VAL A 668 -65.15 -16.85 67.62
CA VAL A 668 -64.88 -17.92 68.58
C VAL A 668 -63.97 -17.44 69.73
N ALA A 669 -63.39 -16.24 69.61
CA ALA A 669 -62.52 -15.68 70.63
C ALA A 669 -63.33 -15.26 71.87
N PRO A 670 -62.85 -15.55 73.10
CA PRO A 670 -63.52 -15.12 74.32
C PRO A 670 -63.51 -13.59 74.42
N VAL A 671 -64.69 -12.98 74.57
CA VAL A 671 -64.84 -11.52 74.73
C VAL A 671 -64.17 -11.09 76.04
N GLU A 672 -63.17 -10.20 75.97
CA GLU A 672 -62.58 -9.60 77.17
C GLU A 672 -63.62 -8.75 77.93
N PRO A 673 -63.53 -8.68 79.27
CA PRO A 673 -64.52 -7.98 80.11
C PRO A 673 -64.56 -6.45 79.95
N ALA A 674 -63.79 -5.86 79.01
CA ALA A 674 -63.79 -4.43 78.72
C ALA A 674 -64.86 -3.99 77.69
N ASP A 675 -65.47 -4.92 76.95
CA ASP A 675 -66.47 -4.62 75.91
C ASP A 675 -67.92 -5.03 76.29
N ARG A 676 -68.25 -5.01 77.58
CA ARG A 676 -69.63 -5.19 78.07
C ARG A 676 -70.34 -3.88 78.39
#